data_AF-H2CBP7-F1
#
_entry.id   AF-H2CBP7-F1
#
_cell.length_a   1.000
_cell.length_b   1.000
_cell.length_c   1.000
_cell.angle_alpha   90.00
_cell.angle_beta   90.00
_cell.angle_gamma   90.00
#
_symmetry.space_group_name_H-M   'P 1'
#
loop_
_entity.id
_entity.type
_entity.pdbx_description
1 polymer ?
#
loop_
_entity_poly.entity_id
_entity_poly.type
_entity_poly.pdbx_seq_one_letter_code
_entity_poly.pdbx_strand_id
1 'polypeptide(L)'
;MRGIAGLLKTERQVFFDPSGRRGRRLTGIGAALAFTLVLLSFLFFLSLLAAPFLPAVGDLKTTRARTAILPDLPDHEDRLSRYLLQQAKQQLFREITKRKHQTSVGYRGETVVAAFYSVWRVAGLSSLNEAREDLTHLFPEWLHLNPSGTGFTTRDWDPTLNIKNLEVVRICREEKIKILPVINNAEGGEFRPERVSRLLRNPKNRTKLIADLRDFVMKEQFHGINIDFENLYRKDYDLLVLFMQELSAEFRKHDLLVTIDVELNRPEIPIRQLAEQADFVIPMAYDEHYSGGEPGPIASAPWLYNSLREFAEHVPPEKTVLGIACYAYDWPEHGPAEALSFQTALHRAHEHLPEHNRSSFIRFDPDALNPYFRYIDEDGKERTVWFLDASTAFNQMRVGREFGFRGTALWVLGAEDPAIWHVLRKPESESPDGIDVVRFPHRVEYEGDGEILYVASMPADGHRTITMDPNTSLITDVKYEEFPSSYVIKRSGYREKFVALTFDDGPHPKYTKKILDLLKFYGVKGTFFVIGQNAERYPDLIQRAYAEGHLIGNHTFTHPNMSRVNEQRARLELNTTQRSIQSLLKRSTVLFRPPYHADAEPETSEEVDPLLIASDLGYVTVGELIDPQDWNLYRKLKTGETVPRSSADLLESILYQLGRKKGNVILLHDGGGERRITVETLAILIPLLKERGYTFGTVADLLDQRRDDLMPTLRDQDRMIIGYDRFVFEVLFFGELILGGLFILAVVLGIGRVLIVLLLALLALIRDLRHPSPIMTAATGPTVTVLVAAYNEGKVIARTMESIMKSRYAIKELIVIDDGSTDDTLSVARQALTRIEGPKSKKRRIRILHQENAGKSAALNHGIEYATGDVLVCLDADTIAAPDAIGRLVAHFSDERVGGVAGNIKVGNRSNLLTKWQAIEYITSQNLDRRAGDLVNAVTVIPGALGAWRASAVREAGGFVTDTLAEDMDLTWRLRRAGYRMVNEGDAIGYTEVPDTYRSFIKQRMRWSFGSLQCLYKHRSALFRYGWFGRFALPSLWIFQFLFQVIAPLVDIQILFLAARFLNAYIASGLHQQDWQPLHAATADLLQFGFLYLLLFAVELLGAVIAFRLDRERLRALWSLPLQRILYRQILYLVIYHSLWKALSGMKQSWNKLQRRGNVQAA
;
A
#
# COMPACT_ATOMS: atom_id res chain seq x y z
N MET A 1 -13.72 84.88 -19.73
CA MET A 1 -14.63 83.71 -19.78
C MET A 1 -14.18 82.68 -20.84
N ARG A 2 -13.07 81.97 -20.59
CA ARG A 2 -12.65 80.75 -21.33
C ARG A 2 -11.80 79.86 -20.41
N GLY A 3 -12.37 79.52 -19.27
CA GLY A 3 -11.83 78.54 -18.32
C GLY A 3 -12.98 77.68 -17.81
N ILE A 4 -12.66 76.45 -17.40
CA ILE A 4 -13.50 75.48 -16.64
C ILE A 4 -14.00 74.23 -17.42
N ALA A 5 -13.68 74.02 -18.70
CA ALA A 5 -14.11 72.79 -19.41
C ALA A 5 -13.07 71.63 -19.44
N GLY A 6 -11.88 71.80 -18.86
CA GLY A 6 -10.76 70.83 -19.00
C GLY A 6 -10.50 69.88 -17.81
N LEU A 7 -11.27 69.96 -16.71
CA LEU A 7 -10.87 69.40 -15.40
C LEU A 7 -11.69 68.20 -14.88
N LEU A 8 -12.47 67.52 -15.72
CA LEU A 8 -13.19 66.29 -15.33
C LEU A 8 -12.81 65.10 -16.23
N LYS A 9 -11.54 64.72 -16.25
CA LYS A 9 -11.22 63.30 -16.47
C LYS A 9 -11.64 62.58 -15.20
N THR A 10 -12.79 61.91 -15.22
CA THR A 10 -13.17 60.98 -14.17
C THR A 10 -12.07 59.92 -14.06
N GLU A 11 -11.21 60.02 -13.03
CA GLU A 11 -10.16 59.05 -12.76
C GLU A 11 -10.81 57.68 -12.54
N ARG A 12 -10.66 56.78 -13.52
CA ARG A 12 -11.18 55.42 -13.43
C ARG A 12 -10.18 54.58 -12.67
N GLN A 13 -10.65 53.82 -11.68
CA GLN A 13 -9.80 52.90 -10.91
C GLN A 13 -9.01 51.97 -11.83
N VAL A 14 -7.75 51.70 -11.47
CA VAL A 14 -6.89 50.74 -12.18
C VAL A 14 -7.58 49.37 -12.23
N PHE A 15 -7.56 48.74 -13.42
CA PHE A 15 -8.26 47.51 -13.85
C PHE A 15 -9.74 47.62 -14.24
N PHE A 16 -10.46 48.69 -13.85
CA PHE A 16 -11.90 48.80 -14.07
C PHE A 16 -12.28 48.71 -15.56
N ASP A 17 -13.17 47.76 -15.90
CA ASP A 17 -13.76 47.60 -17.22
C ASP A 17 -15.25 47.97 -17.19
N PRO A 18 -15.63 49.17 -17.65
CA PRO A 18 -17.03 49.59 -17.65
C PRO A 18 -17.91 48.78 -18.60
N SER A 19 -17.33 48.05 -19.57
CA SER A 19 -18.07 47.24 -20.53
C SER A 19 -18.51 45.88 -19.97
N GLY A 20 -17.87 45.42 -18.90
CA GLY A 20 -18.05 44.08 -18.32
C GLY A 20 -17.73 42.92 -19.28
N ARG A 21 -17.11 43.20 -20.44
CA ARG A 21 -16.78 42.18 -21.45
C ARG A 21 -15.63 41.30 -20.99
N ARG A 22 -14.66 41.87 -20.26
CA ARG A 22 -13.50 41.14 -19.74
C ARG A 22 -13.92 40.05 -18.76
N GLY A 23 -14.77 40.39 -17.79
CA GLY A 23 -15.33 39.42 -16.85
C GLY A 23 -16.09 38.28 -17.53
N ARG A 24 -16.99 38.60 -18.48
CA ARG A 24 -17.74 37.57 -19.23
C ARG A 24 -16.83 36.62 -20.04
N ARG A 25 -15.82 37.14 -20.72
CA ARG A 25 -14.84 36.31 -21.44
C ARG A 25 -14.03 35.43 -20.49
N LEU A 26 -13.56 35.99 -19.37
CA LEU A 26 -12.77 35.27 -18.39
C LEU A 26 -13.58 34.12 -17.77
N THR A 27 -14.83 34.37 -17.39
CA THR A 27 -15.74 33.33 -16.88
C THR A 27 -16.02 32.27 -17.94
N GLY A 28 -16.23 32.66 -19.21
CA GLY A 28 -16.43 31.72 -20.32
C GLY A 28 -15.23 30.82 -20.56
N ILE A 29 -14.02 31.37 -20.60
CA ILE A 29 -12.77 30.61 -20.74
C ILE A 29 -12.57 29.69 -19.53
N GLY A 30 -12.77 30.21 -18.32
CA GLY A 30 -12.65 29.42 -17.08
C GLY A 30 -13.63 28.26 -17.04
N ALA A 31 -14.89 28.48 -17.43
CA ALA A 31 -15.90 27.43 -17.52
C ALA A 31 -15.55 26.39 -18.60
N ALA A 32 -15.04 26.82 -19.76
CA ALA A 32 -14.61 25.91 -20.82
C ALA A 32 -13.41 25.05 -20.38
N LEU A 33 -12.42 25.63 -19.71
CA LEU A 33 -11.27 24.90 -19.15
C LEU A 33 -11.70 23.92 -18.07
N ALA A 34 -12.55 24.34 -17.14
CA ALA A 34 -13.09 23.47 -16.09
C ALA A 34 -13.91 22.32 -16.69
N PHE A 35 -14.78 22.60 -17.66
CA PHE A 35 -15.54 21.57 -18.37
C PHE A 35 -14.62 20.61 -19.12
N THR A 36 -13.59 21.11 -19.81
CA THR A 36 -12.60 20.27 -20.51
C THR A 36 -11.86 19.38 -19.52
N LEU A 37 -11.40 19.92 -18.39
CA LEU A 37 -10.73 19.14 -17.35
C LEU A 37 -11.64 18.04 -16.79
N VAL A 38 -12.90 18.38 -16.46
CA VAL A 38 -13.89 17.41 -15.95
C VAL A 38 -14.18 16.33 -17.00
N LEU A 39 -14.36 16.73 -18.27
CA LEU A 39 -14.62 15.80 -19.37
C LEU A 39 -13.43 14.86 -19.57
N LEU A 40 -12.19 15.36 -19.58
CA LEU A 40 -11.00 14.53 -19.69
C LEU A 40 -10.93 13.59 -18.49
N SER A 41 -10.95 14.07 -17.25
CA SER A 41 -10.92 13.20 -16.07
C SER A 41 -12.02 12.13 -16.08
N PHE A 42 -13.23 12.47 -16.55
CA PHE A 42 -14.32 11.51 -16.70
C PHE A 42 -14.02 10.45 -17.77
N LEU A 43 -13.52 10.84 -18.95
CA LEU A 43 -13.14 9.91 -20.02
C LEU A 43 -12.02 8.97 -19.59
N PHE A 44 -11.03 9.46 -18.83
CA PHE A 44 -9.97 8.63 -18.26
C PHE A 44 -10.50 7.65 -17.21
N PHE A 45 -11.37 8.10 -16.31
CA PHE A 45 -11.96 7.18 -15.35
C PHE A 45 -12.81 6.10 -16.05
N LEU A 46 -13.52 6.47 -17.11
CA LEU A 46 -14.27 5.53 -17.93
C LEU A 46 -13.33 4.52 -18.64
N SER A 47 -12.16 4.94 -19.12
CA SER A 47 -11.20 4.04 -19.80
C SER A 47 -10.57 3.03 -18.84
N LEU A 48 -10.40 3.38 -17.56
CA LEU A 48 -9.93 2.47 -16.51
C LEU A 48 -11.01 1.46 -16.07
N LEU A 49 -12.28 1.87 -16.07
CA LEU A 49 -13.41 0.99 -15.77
C LEU A 49 -13.76 0.05 -16.94
N ALA A 50 -13.50 0.47 -18.18
CA ALA A 50 -13.70 -0.37 -19.36
C ALA A 50 -12.58 -1.41 -19.45
N ALA A 51 -12.91 -2.67 -19.16
CA ALA A 51 -11.98 -3.79 -19.27
C ALA A 51 -11.36 -3.86 -20.68
N PRO A 52 -10.02 -3.82 -20.80
CA PRO A 52 -9.37 -4.02 -22.09
C PRO A 52 -9.62 -5.45 -22.54
N PHE A 53 -9.92 -5.63 -23.82
CA PHE A 53 -10.11 -6.96 -24.37
C PHE A 53 -8.79 -7.69 -24.49
N LEU A 54 -8.73 -8.85 -23.87
CA LEU A 54 -7.68 -9.83 -24.08
C LEU A 54 -8.25 -10.90 -25.01
N PRO A 55 -7.60 -11.22 -26.14
CA PRO A 55 -8.01 -12.38 -26.89
C PRO A 55 -7.87 -13.60 -25.99
N ALA A 56 -8.85 -14.51 -26.06
CA ALA A 56 -8.63 -15.84 -25.52
C ALA A 56 -7.39 -16.39 -26.23
N VAL A 57 -6.32 -16.65 -25.48
CA VAL A 57 -5.17 -17.39 -25.99
C VAL A 57 -5.75 -18.74 -26.40
N GLY A 58 -5.71 -19.02 -27.71
CA GLY A 58 -6.57 -20.02 -28.36
C GLY A 58 -6.57 -21.35 -27.62
N ASP A 59 -7.75 -21.95 -27.42
CA ASP A 59 -8.01 -23.24 -26.75
C ASP A 59 -6.80 -23.81 -25.98
N LEU A 60 -6.38 -23.09 -24.93
CA LEU A 60 -5.65 -23.67 -23.80
C LEU A 60 -6.59 -24.44 -22.89
N LYS A 61 -7.90 -24.28 -23.10
CA LYS A 61 -8.82 -25.40 -22.94
C LYS A 61 -8.31 -26.45 -23.88
N THR A 62 -7.58 -27.43 -23.34
CA THR A 62 -7.25 -28.71 -23.96
C THR A 62 -8.19 -28.94 -25.12
N THR A 63 -7.60 -29.16 -26.30
CA THR A 63 -8.32 -29.72 -27.44
C THR A 63 -9.21 -30.79 -26.84
N ARG A 64 -10.52 -30.55 -26.75
CA ARG A 64 -11.44 -31.58 -26.24
C ARG A 64 -11.22 -32.69 -27.24
N ALA A 65 -10.38 -33.67 -26.87
CA ALA A 65 -10.26 -34.90 -27.59
C ALA A 65 -11.71 -35.32 -27.72
N ARG A 66 -12.18 -35.39 -28.97
CA ARG A 66 -13.54 -35.84 -29.26
C ARG A 66 -13.62 -37.17 -28.56
N THR A 67 -14.27 -37.21 -27.40
CA THR A 67 -14.46 -38.42 -26.63
C THR A 67 -15.25 -39.30 -27.58
N ALA A 68 -14.55 -40.27 -28.16
CA ALA A 68 -15.23 -41.32 -28.90
C ALA A 68 -16.24 -41.90 -27.91
N ILE A 69 -17.48 -42.07 -28.34
CA ILE A 69 -18.49 -42.74 -27.55
C ILE A 69 -17.94 -44.14 -27.29
N LEU A 70 -17.43 -44.36 -26.08
CA LEU A 70 -16.88 -45.65 -25.70
C LEU A 70 -18.08 -46.56 -25.35
N PRO A 71 -18.16 -47.77 -25.94
CA PRO A 71 -19.05 -48.79 -25.41
C PRO A 71 -18.64 -49.11 -23.96
N ASP A 72 -19.60 -49.53 -23.13
CA ASP A 72 -19.31 -50.15 -21.82
C ASP A 72 -18.14 -51.14 -21.99
N LEU A 73 -16.97 -50.79 -21.46
CA LEU A 73 -15.81 -51.68 -21.50
C LEU A 73 -16.18 -52.95 -20.73
N PRO A 74 -16.11 -54.15 -21.35
CA PRO A 74 -16.43 -55.39 -20.67
C PRO A 74 -15.40 -55.67 -19.57
N ASP A 75 -15.85 -56.20 -18.43
CA ASP A 75 -14.95 -56.51 -17.34
C ASP A 75 -14.11 -57.76 -17.68
N HIS A 76 -12.88 -57.56 -18.14
CA HIS A 76 -11.88 -58.59 -18.38
C HIS A 76 -11.23 -59.07 -17.08
N GLU A 77 -11.98 -59.68 -16.17
CA GLU A 77 -11.37 -60.38 -15.03
C GLU A 77 -11.44 -61.89 -15.21
N ASP A 78 -10.41 -62.56 -14.67
CA ASP A 78 -10.35 -64.01 -14.60
C ASP A 78 -11.57 -64.56 -13.82
N ARG A 79 -12.29 -65.52 -14.44
CA ARG A 79 -13.46 -66.18 -13.83
C ARG A 79 -13.11 -66.84 -12.50
N LEU A 80 -11.87 -67.31 -12.34
CA LEU A 80 -11.42 -67.92 -11.10
C LEU A 80 -11.28 -66.89 -9.98
N SER A 81 -10.63 -65.76 -10.24
CA SER A 81 -10.45 -64.67 -9.26
C SER A 81 -11.78 -64.12 -8.76
N ARG A 82 -12.74 -63.87 -9.65
CA ARG A 82 -14.10 -63.47 -9.28
C ARG A 82 -14.80 -64.48 -8.38
N TYR A 83 -14.72 -65.77 -8.73
CA TYR A 83 -15.35 -66.83 -7.94
C TYR A 83 -14.76 -66.91 -6.53
N LEU A 84 -13.44 -66.79 -6.40
CA LEU A 84 -12.76 -66.79 -5.10
C LEU A 84 -13.14 -65.57 -4.26
N LEU A 85 -13.19 -64.37 -4.85
CA LEU A 85 -13.59 -63.15 -4.17
C LEU A 85 -15.06 -63.23 -3.70
N GLN A 86 -15.96 -63.74 -4.55
CA GLN A 86 -17.36 -63.97 -4.20
C GLN A 86 -17.53 -64.95 -3.04
N GLN A 87 -16.77 -66.06 -3.03
CA GLN A 87 -16.77 -67.00 -1.91
C GLN A 87 -16.25 -66.36 -0.62
N ALA A 88 -15.17 -65.58 -0.70
CA ALA A 88 -14.59 -64.87 0.43
C ALA A 88 -15.58 -63.84 1.01
N LYS A 89 -16.30 -63.09 0.17
CA LYS A 89 -17.39 -62.20 0.60
C LYS A 89 -18.51 -62.96 1.31
N GLN A 90 -18.98 -64.08 0.76
CA GLN A 90 -20.03 -64.89 1.41
C GLN A 90 -19.58 -65.44 2.77
N GLN A 91 -18.28 -65.74 2.92
CA GLN A 91 -17.71 -66.11 4.21
C GLN A 91 -17.70 -64.92 5.18
N LEU A 92 -17.23 -63.75 4.74
CA LEU A 92 -17.24 -62.50 5.51
C LEU A 92 -18.64 -62.18 6.06
N PHE A 93 -19.67 -62.20 5.20
CA PHE A 93 -21.04 -61.84 5.57
C PHE A 93 -21.60 -62.80 6.62
N ARG A 94 -21.31 -64.10 6.47
CA ARG A 94 -21.69 -65.13 7.46
C ARG A 94 -21.04 -64.90 8.81
N GLU A 95 -19.74 -64.58 8.84
CA GLU A 95 -19.01 -64.34 10.08
C GLU A 95 -19.49 -63.06 10.79
N ILE A 96 -19.67 -61.95 10.08
CA ILE A 96 -20.20 -60.70 10.66
C ILE A 96 -21.61 -60.93 11.23
N THR A 97 -22.49 -61.60 10.48
CA THR A 97 -23.86 -61.87 10.94
C THR A 97 -23.87 -62.74 12.20
N LYS A 98 -22.99 -63.75 12.26
CA LYS A 98 -22.82 -64.63 13.42
C LYS A 98 -22.31 -63.87 14.65
N ARG A 99 -21.38 -62.94 14.47
CA ARG A 99 -20.79 -62.14 15.54
C ARG A 99 -21.64 -60.96 15.99
N LYS A 100 -22.54 -60.42 15.16
CA LYS A 100 -23.49 -59.35 15.52
C LYS A 100 -24.37 -59.66 16.74
N HIS A 101 -24.53 -60.96 17.09
CA HIS A 101 -25.29 -61.41 18.26
C HIS A 101 -24.42 -61.63 19.52
N GLN A 102 -23.10 -61.46 19.43
CA GLN A 102 -22.17 -61.44 20.56
C GLN A 102 -21.83 -59.99 20.86
N THR A 103 -22.05 -59.53 22.09
CA THR A 103 -21.69 -58.17 22.51
C THR A 103 -20.19 -57.94 22.34
N SER A 104 -19.80 -57.16 21.33
CA SER A 104 -18.42 -56.72 21.15
C SER A 104 -18.04 -55.82 22.34
N VAL A 105 -17.10 -56.27 23.15
CA VAL A 105 -16.54 -55.44 24.22
C VAL A 105 -15.57 -54.47 23.55
N GLY A 106 -16.07 -53.30 23.15
CA GLY A 106 -15.22 -52.21 22.65
C GLY A 106 -14.15 -51.82 23.69
N TYR A 107 -13.00 -51.36 23.20
CA TYR A 107 -11.93 -50.85 24.06
C TYR A 107 -12.46 -49.67 24.90
N ARG A 108 -12.30 -49.74 26.23
CA ARG A 108 -12.86 -48.75 27.19
C ARG A 108 -11.88 -47.63 27.57
N GLY A 109 -10.71 -47.56 26.94
CA GLY A 109 -9.69 -46.53 27.19
C GLY A 109 -9.77 -45.35 26.20
N GLU A 110 -8.72 -44.52 26.16
CA GLU A 110 -8.59 -43.41 25.19
C GLU A 110 -8.51 -43.96 23.75
N THR A 111 -9.56 -43.71 22.95
CA THR A 111 -9.62 -44.05 21.52
C THR A 111 -8.66 -43.19 20.73
N VAL A 112 -7.87 -43.82 19.85
CA VAL A 112 -6.94 -43.11 18.96
C VAL A 112 -7.63 -42.81 17.63
N VAL A 113 -7.82 -41.54 17.31
CA VAL A 113 -8.11 -41.08 15.95
C VAL A 113 -6.88 -40.32 15.46
N ALA A 114 -6.21 -40.85 14.46
CA ALA A 114 -4.95 -40.32 13.98
C ALA A 114 -4.96 -40.10 12.47
N ALA A 115 -4.04 -39.28 11.99
CA ALA A 115 -3.80 -39.14 10.56
C ALA A 115 -2.33 -38.84 10.27
N PHE A 116 -1.90 -39.27 9.09
CA PHE A 116 -0.57 -38.97 8.56
C PHE A 116 -0.58 -37.63 7.84
N TYR A 117 0.53 -36.88 7.93
CA TYR A 117 0.70 -35.59 7.28
C TYR A 117 2.02 -35.57 6.51
N SER A 118 1.97 -35.39 5.19
CA SER A 118 3.18 -35.32 4.35
C SER A 118 3.34 -33.94 3.73
N VAL A 119 4.57 -33.42 3.72
CA VAL A 119 4.89 -32.05 3.29
C VAL A 119 4.65 -31.77 1.80
N TRP A 120 4.56 -32.82 0.97
CA TRP A 120 4.29 -32.70 -0.47
C TRP A 120 2.79 -32.70 -0.81
N ARG A 121 1.90 -32.92 0.17
CA ARG A 121 0.45 -32.82 -0.05
C ARG A 121 0.00 -31.38 0.17
N VAL A 122 -0.29 -30.70 -0.93
CA VAL A 122 -0.75 -29.29 -0.96
C VAL A 122 -1.97 -29.08 -0.05
N ALA A 123 -2.99 -29.94 -0.18
CA ALA A 123 -4.22 -29.87 0.63
C ALA A 123 -4.06 -30.42 2.08
N GLY A 124 -2.85 -30.82 2.50
CA GLY A 124 -2.63 -31.45 3.81
C GLY A 124 -2.92 -30.50 4.98
N LEU A 125 -2.54 -29.22 4.86
CA LEU A 125 -2.76 -28.24 5.93
C LEU A 125 -4.24 -27.82 6.02
N SER A 126 -4.92 -27.67 4.88
CA SER A 126 -6.36 -27.37 4.87
C SER A 126 -7.16 -28.53 5.46
N SER A 127 -6.84 -29.77 5.07
CA SER A 127 -7.44 -30.99 5.64
C SER A 127 -7.19 -31.10 7.15
N LEU A 128 -5.97 -30.81 7.63
CA LEU A 128 -5.68 -30.77 9.08
C LEU A 128 -6.57 -29.75 9.80
N ASN A 129 -6.73 -28.55 9.24
CA ASN A 129 -7.56 -27.51 9.86
C ASN A 129 -9.05 -27.87 9.87
N GLU A 130 -9.55 -28.58 8.86
CA GLU A 130 -10.92 -29.13 8.82
C GLU A 130 -11.12 -30.24 9.88
N ALA A 131 -10.11 -31.10 10.07
CA ALA A 131 -10.17 -32.27 10.94
C ALA A 131 -9.69 -32.02 12.38
N ARG A 132 -9.27 -30.80 12.71
CA ARG A 132 -8.51 -30.48 13.94
C ARG A 132 -9.24 -30.83 15.23
N GLU A 133 -10.57 -30.76 15.24
CA GLU A 133 -11.40 -31.08 16.42
C GLU A 133 -11.60 -32.60 16.61
N ASP A 134 -11.25 -33.41 15.61
CA ASP A 134 -11.50 -34.86 15.59
C ASP A 134 -10.23 -35.69 15.86
N LEU A 135 -9.06 -35.09 15.65
CA LEU A 135 -7.78 -35.77 15.75
C LEU A 135 -7.27 -35.81 17.19
N THR A 136 -6.73 -36.97 17.57
CA THR A 136 -6.02 -37.18 18.84
C THR A 136 -4.51 -37.24 18.64
N HIS A 137 -4.06 -37.76 17.50
CA HIS A 137 -2.65 -37.91 17.15
C HIS A 137 -2.40 -37.46 15.71
N LEU A 138 -1.24 -36.88 15.45
CA LEU A 138 -0.75 -36.55 14.12
C LEU A 138 0.58 -37.25 13.90
N PHE A 139 0.71 -37.92 12.75
CA PHE A 139 1.92 -38.58 12.30
C PHE A 139 2.56 -37.82 11.13
N PRO A 140 3.31 -36.72 11.38
CA PRO A 140 3.92 -35.97 10.32
C PRO A 140 5.19 -36.64 9.79
N GLU A 141 5.25 -36.79 8.47
CA GLU A 141 6.38 -37.35 7.75
C GLU A 141 7.48 -36.30 7.58
N TRP A 142 8.31 -36.19 8.61
CA TRP A 142 9.33 -35.14 8.72
C TRP A 142 10.76 -35.65 8.75
N LEU A 143 10.95 -36.95 9.06
CA LEU A 143 12.26 -37.54 9.29
C LEU A 143 12.51 -38.66 8.29
N HIS A 144 13.63 -38.57 7.57
CA HIS A 144 14.05 -39.63 6.65
C HIS A 144 15.45 -40.13 7.01
N LEU A 145 15.63 -41.45 7.02
CA LEU A 145 16.91 -42.07 7.29
C LEU A 145 17.91 -41.69 6.21
N ASN A 146 19.08 -41.19 6.62
CA ASN A 146 20.10 -40.74 5.68
C ASN A 146 20.70 -41.92 4.89
N PRO A 147 21.35 -41.67 3.74
CA PRO A 147 21.94 -42.73 2.94
C PRO A 147 22.95 -43.59 3.71
N SER A 148 23.70 -43.04 4.67
CA SER A 148 24.68 -43.81 5.45
C SER A 148 24.04 -44.76 6.49
N GLY A 149 22.75 -44.59 6.82
CA GLY A 149 22.07 -45.34 7.88
C GLY A 149 22.59 -45.01 9.28
N THR A 150 23.17 -43.82 9.46
CA THR A 150 23.82 -43.38 10.72
C THR A 150 23.09 -42.23 11.41
N GLY A 151 22.02 -41.71 10.82
CA GLY A 151 21.26 -40.56 11.30
C GLY A 151 20.09 -40.25 10.37
N PHE A 152 19.39 -39.15 10.61
CA PHE A 152 18.24 -38.71 9.80
C PHE A 152 18.40 -37.27 9.32
N THR A 153 17.61 -36.90 8.31
CA THR A 153 17.45 -35.52 7.85
C THR A 153 16.21 -34.90 8.49
N THR A 154 16.31 -33.62 8.87
CA THR A 154 15.19 -32.80 9.37
C THR A 154 14.76 -31.77 8.35
N ARG A 155 15.11 -31.95 7.08
CA ARG A 155 14.87 -30.92 6.05
C ARG A 155 13.38 -30.64 5.87
N ASP A 156 12.56 -31.69 5.90
CA ASP A 156 11.12 -31.58 5.75
C ASP A 156 10.45 -31.07 7.03
N TRP A 157 11.09 -31.23 8.20
CA TRP A 157 10.73 -30.50 9.43
C TRP A 157 11.13 -29.00 9.40
N ASP A 158 12.33 -28.66 8.91
CA ASP A 158 12.99 -27.37 9.15
C ASP A 158 12.05 -26.18 8.88
N PRO A 159 11.64 -25.42 9.92
CA PRO A 159 10.65 -24.36 9.77
C PRO A 159 11.17 -23.15 8.99
N THR A 160 12.47 -23.08 8.69
CA THR A 160 13.04 -22.07 7.80
C THR A 160 12.93 -22.43 6.32
N LEU A 161 12.78 -23.72 6.03
CA LEU A 161 12.58 -24.24 4.68
C LEU A 161 11.11 -24.54 4.40
N ASN A 162 10.37 -25.00 5.42
CA ASN A 162 8.96 -25.37 5.36
C ASN A 162 8.19 -24.63 6.46
N ILE A 163 7.93 -23.34 6.25
CA ILE A 163 7.31 -22.47 7.27
C ILE A 163 5.92 -22.97 7.72
N LYS A 164 5.21 -23.70 6.86
CA LYS A 164 3.90 -24.30 7.12
C LYS A 164 3.89 -25.24 8.32
N ASN A 165 5.01 -25.89 8.64
CA ASN A 165 5.10 -26.76 9.81
C ASN A 165 4.89 -25.99 11.13
N LEU A 166 5.19 -24.68 11.16
CA LEU A 166 4.88 -23.86 12.33
C LEU A 166 3.38 -23.77 12.57
N GLU A 167 2.59 -23.71 11.49
CA GLU A 167 1.14 -23.67 11.54
C GLU A 167 0.55 -25.04 11.95
N VAL A 168 1.08 -26.13 11.38
CA VAL A 168 0.73 -27.51 11.79
C VAL A 168 0.94 -27.69 13.30
N VAL A 169 2.09 -27.28 13.82
CA VAL A 169 2.41 -27.36 15.24
C VAL A 169 1.51 -26.44 16.07
N ARG A 170 1.17 -25.26 15.56
CA ARG A 170 0.23 -24.34 16.22
C ARG A 170 -1.15 -24.98 16.38
N ILE A 171 -1.74 -25.49 15.30
CA ILE A 171 -3.04 -26.18 15.31
C ILE A 171 -3.01 -27.35 16.30
N CYS A 172 -1.99 -28.21 16.22
CA CYS A 172 -1.86 -29.36 17.12
C CYS A 172 -1.76 -28.95 18.60
N ARG A 173 -1.07 -27.84 18.91
CA ARG A 173 -0.96 -27.35 20.29
C ARG A 173 -2.26 -26.72 20.79
N GLU A 174 -2.96 -25.99 19.94
CA GLU A 174 -4.27 -25.37 20.25
C GLU A 174 -5.32 -26.44 20.57
N GLU A 175 -5.39 -27.50 19.74
CA GLU A 175 -6.35 -28.60 19.89
C GLU A 175 -5.84 -29.78 20.74
N LYS A 176 -4.62 -29.70 21.28
CA LYS A 176 -3.96 -30.74 22.10
C LYS A 176 -3.78 -32.09 21.39
N ILE A 177 -3.52 -32.06 20.09
CA ILE A 177 -3.19 -33.22 19.26
C ILE A 177 -1.75 -33.67 19.57
N LYS A 178 -1.56 -34.96 19.86
CA LYS A 178 -0.24 -35.57 20.10
C LYS A 178 0.54 -35.72 18.80
N ILE A 179 1.67 -35.04 18.69
CA ILE A 179 2.55 -35.10 17.52
C ILE A 179 3.60 -36.21 17.71
N LEU A 180 3.62 -37.19 16.80
CA LEU A 180 4.60 -38.27 16.73
C LEU A 180 5.23 -38.27 15.33
N PRO A 181 6.38 -37.59 15.11
CA PRO A 181 7.02 -37.56 13.80
C PRO A 181 7.32 -38.96 13.28
N VAL A 182 7.06 -39.19 12.00
CA VAL A 182 7.37 -40.44 11.31
C VAL A 182 8.84 -40.41 10.90
N ILE A 183 9.56 -41.49 11.21
CA ILE A 183 10.86 -41.78 10.61
C ILE A 183 10.74 -42.97 9.66
N ASN A 184 11.11 -42.73 8.40
CA ASN A 184 11.10 -43.77 7.38
C ASN A 184 12.42 -43.93 6.62
N ASN A 185 12.46 -44.93 5.75
CA ASN A 185 13.57 -45.25 4.86
C ASN A 185 13.30 -44.89 3.40
N ALA A 186 12.38 -43.96 3.12
CA ALA A 186 12.05 -43.51 1.78
C ALA A 186 13.01 -42.42 1.27
N GLU A 187 13.25 -42.41 -0.04
CA GLU A 187 13.87 -41.30 -0.77
C GLU A 187 13.13 -41.10 -2.09
N GLY A 188 12.57 -39.90 -2.28
CA GLY A 188 11.80 -39.58 -3.49
C GLY A 188 10.55 -40.46 -3.65
N GLY A 189 9.96 -40.92 -2.55
CA GLY A 189 8.78 -41.80 -2.54
C GLY A 189 9.09 -43.29 -2.65
N GLU A 190 10.35 -43.69 -2.82
CA GLU A 190 10.74 -45.10 -2.88
C GLU A 190 11.47 -45.55 -1.60
N PHE A 191 11.01 -46.66 -1.01
CA PHE A 191 11.61 -47.25 0.18
C PHE A 191 12.95 -47.96 -0.13
N ARG A 192 13.95 -47.70 0.72
CA ARG A 192 15.34 -48.15 0.54
C ARG A 192 15.78 -49.08 1.67
N PRO A 193 15.59 -50.41 1.57
CA PRO A 193 15.86 -51.33 2.67
C PRO A 193 17.33 -51.43 3.07
N GLU A 194 18.26 -51.12 2.17
CA GLU A 194 19.69 -51.11 2.46
C GLU A 194 20.08 -50.05 3.50
N ARG A 195 19.31 -48.95 3.63
CA ARG A 195 19.55 -47.93 4.65
C ARG A 195 19.28 -48.47 6.05
N VAL A 196 18.13 -49.14 6.21
CA VAL A 196 17.73 -49.78 7.47
C VAL A 196 18.67 -50.94 7.79
N SER A 197 19.07 -51.73 6.80
CA SER A 197 20.04 -52.81 6.99
C SER A 197 21.38 -52.31 7.56
N ARG A 198 21.90 -51.18 7.06
CA ARG A 198 23.13 -50.53 7.58
C ARG A 198 22.95 -50.01 9.01
N LEU A 199 21.79 -49.45 9.33
CA LEU A 199 21.44 -48.97 10.67
C LEU A 199 21.40 -50.14 11.66
N LEU A 200 20.57 -51.14 11.38
CA LEU A 200 20.23 -52.22 12.31
C LEU A 200 21.42 -53.13 12.64
N ARG A 201 22.33 -53.37 11.69
CA ARG A 201 23.50 -54.24 11.86
C ARG A 201 24.60 -53.66 12.74
N ASN A 202 24.61 -52.35 12.96
CA ASN A 202 25.66 -51.68 13.71
C ASN A 202 25.12 -51.12 15.04
N PRO A 203 25.50 -51.71 16.19
CA PRO A 203 25.02 -51.25 17.50
C PRO A 203 25.31 -49.77 17.77
N LYS A 204 26.45 -49.24 17.30
CA LYS A 204 26.78 -47.81 17.45
C LYS A 204 25.81 -46.92 16.69
N ASN A 205 25.39 -47.35 15.49
CA ASN A 205 24.43 -46.60 14.68
C ASN A 205 23.05 -46.60 15.34
N ARG A 206 22.58 -47.75 15.84
CA ARG A 206 21.31 -47.86 16.58
C ARG A 206 21.29 -46.95 17.80
N THR A 207 22.28 -47.08 18.69
CA THR A 207 22.38 -46.26 19.91
C THR A 207 22.44 -44.77 19.58
N LYS A 208 23.22 -44.39 18.54
CA LYS A 208 23.30 -42.99 18.11
C LYS A 208 21.96 -42.48 17.60
N LEU A 209 21.31 -43.21 16.70
CA LEU A 209 20.03 -42.81 16.13
C LEU A 209 18.96 -42.65 17.21
N ILE A 210 18.86 -43.60 18.15
CA ILE A 210 17.92 -43.54 19.28
C ILE A 210 18.15 -42.28 20.11
N ALA A 211 19.41 -41.96 20.44
CA ALA A 211 19.75 -40.75 21.17
C ALA A 211 19.40 -39.47 20.39
N ASP A 212 19.73 -39.44 19.10
CA ASP A 212 19.42 -38.28 18.24
C ASP A 212 17.90 -38.06 18.13
N LEU A 213 17.10 -39.14 17.99
CA LEU A 213 15.64 -39.07 17.92
C LEU A 213 15.02 -38.59 19.23
N ARG A 214 15.49 -39.12 20.37
CA ARG A 214 15.08 -38.65 21.71
C ARG A 214 15.36 -37.15 21.85
N ASP A 215 16.58 -36.72 21.54
CA ASP A 215 16.99 -35.32 21.67
C ASP A 215 16.17 -34.40 20.76
N PHE A 216 15.86 -34.85 19.55
CA PHE A 216 14.99 -34.14 18.62
C PHE A 216 13.56 -33.98 19.16
N VAL A 217 12.92 -35.09 19.54
CA VAL A 217 11.55 -35.11 20.08
C VAL A 217 11.44 -34.24 21.34
N MET A 218 12.41 -34.33 22.26
CA MET A 218 12.44 -33.51 23.47
C MET A 218 12.66 -32.02 23.18
N LYS A 219 13.58 -31.69 22.26
CA LYS A 219 13.89 -30.31 21.91
C LYS A 219 12.70 -29.58 21.30
N GLU A 220 11.96 -30.26 20.42
CA GLU A 220 10.79 -29.69 19.74
C GLU A 220 9.49 -29.86 20.54
N GLN A 221 9.55 -30.55 21.68
CA GLN A 221 8.44 -30.83 22.60
C GLN A 221 7.32 -31.68 21.94
N PHE A 222 7.71 -32.73 21.22
CA PHE A 222 6.80 -33.72 20.66
C PHE A 222 6.54 -34.87 21.63
N HIS A 223 5.52 -35.70 21.34
CA HIS A 223 4.99 -36.68 22.29
C HIS A 223 5.54 -38.10 22.07
N GLY A 224 6.31 -38.32 21.00
CA GLY A 224 6.85 -39.63 20.68
C GLY A 224 7.40 -39.71 19.26
N ILE A 225 7.57 -40.93 18.77
CA ILE A 225 8.04 -41.23 17.42
C ILE A 225 7.21 -42.36 16.82
N ASN A 226 6.95 -42.28 15.51
CA ASN A 226 6.37 -43.37 14.73
C ASN A 226 7.44 -43.97 13.79
N ILE A 227 7.63 -45.28 13.84
CA ILE A 227 8.60 -46.00 13.01
C ILE A 227 7.91 -46.57 11.79
N ASP A 228 8.36 -46.17 10.61
CA ASP A 228 7.81 -46.60 9.33
C ASP A 228 8.92 -47.16 8.43
N PHE A 229 9.33 -48.39 8.72
CA PHE A 229 10.42 -49.07 8.00
C PHE A 229 9.89 -50.19 7.12
N GLU A 230 9.68 -49.88 5.85
CA GLU A 230 9.08 -50.78 4.88
C GLU A 230 10.08 -51.50 3.98
N ASN A 231 9.62 -52.59 3.35
CA ASN A 231 10.34 -53.36 2.33
C ASN A 231 11.67 -53.98 2.80
N LEU A 232 11.79 -54.26 4.10
CA LEU A 232 13.03 -54.74 4.71
C LEU A 232 13.47 -56.12 4.20
N TYR A 233 14.78 -56.37 4.25
CA TYR A 233 15.27 -57.73 4.03
C TYR A 233 14.84 -58.64 5.18
N ARG A 234 14.35 -59.84 4.88
CA ARG A 234 13.94 -60.86 5.86
C ARG A 234 14.91 -61.04 7.03
N LYS A 235 16.22 -61.00 6.75
CA LYS A 235 17.31 -61.16 7.72
C LYS A 235 17.45 -60.02 8.74
N ASP A 236 16.78 -58.89 8.52
CA ASP A 236 16.94 -57.69 9.35
C ASP A 236 15.75 -57.49 10.32
N TYR A 237 14.66 -58.27 10.22
CA TYR A 237 13.50 -58.17 11.12
C TYR A 237 13.82 -58.52 12.58
N ASP A 238 14.66 -59.51 12.84
CA ASP A 238 15.11 -59.81 14.21
C ASP A 238 15.89 -58.62 14.83
N LEU A 239 16.66 -57.91 13.98
CA LEU A 239 17.38 -56.71 14.39
C LEU A 239 16.45 -55.51 14.55
N LEU A 240 15.33 -55.46 13.82
CA LEU A 240 14.29 -54.46 14.00
C LEU A 240 13.62 -54.61 15.37
N VAL A 241 13.31 -55.85 15.79
CA VAL A 241 12.79 -56.11 17.15
C VAL A 241 13.76 -55.63 18.22
N LEU A 242 15.06 -55.93 18.06
CA LEU A 242 16.10 -55.43 18.97
C LEU A 242 16.15 -53.90 18.99
N PHE A 243 16.08 -53.25 17.83
CA PHE A 243 16.06 -51.80 17.73
C PHE A 243 14.83 -51.20 18.43
N MET A 244 13.63 -51.76 18.21
CA MET A 244 12.41 -51.33 18.88
C MET A 244 12.50 -51.51 20.40
N GLN A 245 13.09 -52.60 20.87
CA GLN A 245 13.34 -52.82 22.30
C GLN A 245 14.26 -51.74 22.88
N GLU A 246 15.38 -51.44 22.21
CA GLU A 246 16.33 -50.40 22.61
C GLU A 246 15.67 -49.00 22.59
N LEU A 247 14.91 -48.69 21.54
CA LEU A 247 14.20 -47.42 21.36
C LEU A 247 13.14 -47.21 22.43
N SER A 248 12.24 -48.17 22.61
CA SER A 248 11.17 -48.10 23.61
C SER A 248 11.70 -48.09 25.05
N ALA A 249 12.84 -48.74 25.33
CA ALA A 249 13.48 -48.66 26.64
C ALA A 249 14.03 -47.25 26.91
N GLU A 250 14.52 -46.55 25.89
CA GLU A 250 15.00 -45.16 26.04
C GLU A 250 13.82 -44.17 26.15
N PHE A 251 12.85 -44.25 25.25
CA PHE A 251 11.72 -43.31 25.18
C PHE A 251 10.83 -43.37 26.43
N ARG A 252 10.61 -44.57 27.00
CA ARG A 252 9.86 -44.73 28.26
C ARG A 252 10.48 -44.01 29.46
N LYS A 253 11.79 -43.74 29.48
CA LYS A 253 12.43 -42.96 30.56
C LYS A 253 11.97 -41.50 30.58
N HIS A 254 11.41 -41.03 29.47
CA HIS A 254 11.02 -39.65 29.22
C HIS A 254 9.51 -39.49 28.99
N ASP A 255 8.70 -40.53 29.25
CA ASP A 255 7.24 -40.54 29.00
C ASP A 255 6.88 -40.25 27.53
N LEU A 256 7.73 -40.71 26.60
CA LEU A 256 7.54 -40.56 25.16
C LEU A 256 6.99 -41.86 24.55
N LEU A 257 6.05 -41.71 23.61
CA LEU A 257 5.42 -42.81 22.88
C LEU A 257 6.31 -43.35 21.76
N VAL A 258 6.22 -44.65 21.51
CA VAL A 258 6.83 -45.34 20.37
C VAL A 258 5.78 -46.18 19.66
N THR A 259 5.48 -45.83 18.42
CA THR A 259 4.53 -46.54 17.55
C THR A 259 5.24 -47.08 16.31
N ILE A 260 4.63 -48.05 15.63
CA ILE A 260 5.22 -48.68 14.44
C ILE A 260 4.14 -49.06 13.43
N ASP A 261 4.42 -48.77 12.17
CA ASP A 261 3.63 -49.17 11.01
C ASP A 261 4.07 -50.56 10.53
N VAL A 262 3.12 -51.43 10.18
CA VAL A 262 3.42 -52.79 9.72
C VAL A 262 2.60 -53.18 8.50
N GLU A 263 3.27 -53.78 7.51
CA GLU A 263 2.66 -54.40 6.34
C GLU A 263 1.86 -55.65 6.75
N LEU A 264 0.64 -55.81 6.21
CA LEU A 264 -0.18 -57.01 6.40
C LEU A 264 0.23 -58.15 5.46
N ASN A 265 -0.12 -59.39 5.83
CA ASN A 265 0.13 -60.61 5.04
C ASN A 265 1.62 -60.89 4.70
N ARG A 266 2.52 -60.44 5.56
CA ARG A 266 3.97 -60.71 5.49
C ARG A 266 4.40 -61.63 6.65
N PRO A 267 4.39 -62.96 6.47
CA PRO A 267 4.68 -63.91 7.57
C PRO A 267 6.12 -63.80 8.11
N GLU A 268 7.02 -63.15 7.38
CA GLU A 268 8.37 -62.83 7.82
C GLU A 268 8.46 -61.73 8.90
N ILE A 269 7.39 -60.93 9.10
CA ILE A 269 7.38 -59.86 10.10
C ILE A 269 7.07 -60.46 11.49
N PRO A 270 7.94 -60.26 12.50
CA PRO A 270 7.72 -60.72 13.87
C PRO A 270 6.75 -59.78 14.61
N ILE A 271 5.50 -59.71 14.13
CA ILE A 271 4.50 -58.72 14.55
C ILE A 271 4.26 -58.77 16.07
N ARG A 272 4.16 -59.97 16.67
CA ARG A 272 3.97 -60.13 18.12
C ARG A 272 5.10 -59.46 18.92
N GLN A 273 6.36 -59.72 18.54
CA GLN A 273 7.51 -59.18 19.22
C GLN A 273 7.62 -57.65 19.04
N LEU A 274 7.26 -57.13 17.86
CA LEU A 274 7.20 -55.69 17.61
C LEU A 274 6.12 -55.03 18.48
N ALA A 275 4.92 -55.63 18.54
CA ALA A 275 3.82 -55.15 19.37
C ALA A 275 4.13 -55.16 20.87
N GLU A 276 4.95 -56.09 21.36
CA GLU A 276 5.41 -56.09 22.76
C GLU A 276 6.26 -54.85 23.09
N GLN A 277 7.01 -54.31 22.12
CA GLN A 277 7.87 -53.15 22.32
C GLN A 277 7.19 -51.82 22.05
N ALA A 278 6.19 -51.75 21.16
CA ALA A 278 5.47 -50.52 20.84
C ALA A 278 4.31 -50.23 21.83
N ASP A 279 3.94 -48.95 21.95
CA ASP A 279 2.73 -48.51 22.66
C ASP A 279 1.47 -48.97 21.92
N PHE A 280 1.48 -48.87 20.59
CA PHE A 280 0.54 -49.52 19.69
C PHE A 280 1.16 -49.70 18.30
N VAL A 281 0.58 -50.62 17.53
CA VAL A 281 0.96 -50.97 16.17
C VAL A 281 -0.13 -50.52 15.21
N ILE A 282 0.27 -50.02 14.05
CA ILE A 282 -0.62 -49.58 12.98
C ILE A 282 -0.52 -50.58 11.82
N PRO A 283 -1.39 -51.60 11.75
CA PRO A 283 -1.50 -52.43 10.56
C PRO A 283 -1.99 -51.57 9.39
N MET A 284 -1.20 -51.50 8.32
CA MET A 284 -1.55 -50.77 7.10
C MET A 284 -2.57 -51.59 6.30
N ALA A 285 -3.86 -51.33 6.55
CA ALA A 285 -4.97 -52.12 6.03
C ALA A 285 -5.47 -51.61 4.66
N TYR A 286 -4.51 -51.38 3.78
CA TYR A 286 -4.64 -50.88 2.42
C TYR A 286 -3.44 -51.37 1.59
N ASP A 287 -3.36 -50.98 0.31
CA ASP A 287 -2.36 -51.49 -0.65
C ASP A 287 -2.44 -53.03 -0.84
N GLU A 288 -3.65 -53.61 -0.80
CA GLU A 288 -3.88 -54.98 -1.31
C GLU A 288 -3.35 -55.10 -2.75
N HIS A 289 -3.64 -54.07 -3.55
CA HIS A 289 -2.99 -53.78 -4.83
C HIS A 289 -2.36 -52.39 -4.72
N TYR A 290 -1.11 -52.27 -5.17
CA TYR A 290 -0.25 -51.09 -4.99
C TYR A 290 0.33 -50.63 -6.34
N SER A 291 0.96 -49.46 -6.37
CA SER A 291 1.45 -48.85 -7.61
C SER A 291 2.33 -49.75 -8.50
N GLY A 292 3.15 -50.63 -7.92
CA GLY A 292 4.00 -51.57 -8.65
C GLY A 292 3.37 -52.94 -8.96
N GLY A 293 2.14 -53.17 -8.50
CA GLY A 293 1.39 -54.42 -8.71
C GLY A 293 0.37 -54.34 -9.84
N GLU A 294 -0.41 -55.41 -10.01
CA GLU A 294 -1.50 -55.48 -10.98
C GLU A 294 -2.70 -54.62 -10.55
N PRO A 295 -3.54 -54.13 -11.49
CA PRO A 295 -4.73 -53.34 -11.17
C PRO A 295 -5.78 -54.14 -10.37
N GLY A 296 -6.34 -53.55 -9.33
CA GLY A 296 -7.42 -54.15 -8.53
C GLY A 296 -7.76 -53.36 -7.27
N PRO A 297 -8.65 -53.89 -6.40
CA PRO A 297 -9.12 -53.18 -5.22
C PRO A 297 -7.97 -52.87 -4.25
N ILE A 298 -7.95 -51.64 -3.74
CA ILE A 298 -6.90 -51.16 -2.84
C ILE A 298 -7.06 -51.75 -1.43
N ALA A 299 -8.30 -51.98 -1.00
CA ALA A 299 -8.61 -52.59 0.28
C ALA A 299 -9.96 -53.33 0.22
N SER A 300 -10.02 -54.49 -0.44
CA SER A 300 -11.27 -55.25 -0.52
C SER A 300 -11.70 -55.74 0.86
N ALA A 301 -13.01 -55.68 1.15
CA ALA A 301 -13.53 -56.08 2.46
C ALA A 301 -13.21 -57.54 2.85
N PRO A 302 -13.26 -58.53 1.92
CA PRO A 302 -12.87 -59.90 2.24
C PRO A 302 -11.37 -60.06 2.56
N TRP A 303 -10.49 -59.41 1.80
CA TRP A 303 -9.05 -59.41 2.09
C TRP A 303 -8.77 -58.77 3.44
N LEU A 304 -9.38 -57.61 3.70
CA LEU A 304 -9.22 -56.88 4.96
C LEU A 304 -9.59 -57.75 6.16
N TYR A 305 -10.77 -58.38 6.15
CA TYR A 305 -11.20 -59.22 7.25
C TYR A 305 -10.25 -60.38 7.53
N ASN A 306 -9.79 -61.07 6.48
CA ASN A 306 -8.86 -62.18 6.63
C ASN A 306 -7.50 -61.72 7.17
N SER A 307 -6.99 -60.61 6.64
CA SER A 307 -5.71 -60.00 7.07
C SER A 307 -5.77 -59.55 8.53
N LEU A 308 -6.86 -58.88 8.93
CA LEU A 308 -7.07 -58.43 10.30
C LEU A 308 -7.32 -59.60 11.27
N ARG A 309 -7.96 -60.68 10.82
CA ARG A 309 -8.13 -61.90 11.63
C ARG A 309 -6.79 -62.53 11.96
N GLU A 310 -5.93 -62.70 10.96
CA GLU A 310 -4.57 -63.24 11.15
C GLU A 310 -3.73 -62.31 12.03
N PHE A 311 -3.81 -61.00 11.82
CA PHE A 311 -3.13 -60.01 12.65
C PHE A 311 -3.58 -60.07 14.13
N ALA A 312 -4.89 -60.16 14.38
CA ALA A 312 -5.47 -60.20 15.72
C ALA A 312 -5.14 -61.48 16.50
N GLU A 313 -4.67 -62.55 15.84
CA GLU A 313 -4.12 -63.73 16.54
C GLU A 313 -2.78 -63.43 17.24
N HIS A 314 -2.07 -62.40 16.79
CA HIS A 314 -0.71 -62.08 17.24
C HIS A 314 -0.63 -60.80 18.08
N VAL A 315 -1.55 -59.86 17.88
CA VAL A 315 -1.54 -58.54 18.55
C VAL A 315 -2.87 -58.29 19.26
N PRO A 316 -2.83 -57.89 20.55
CA PRO A 316 -4.05 -57.63 21.29
C PRO A 316 -4.74 -56.33 20.81
N PRO A 317 -6.09 -56.24 20.88
CA PRO A 317 -6.84 -55.11 20.33
C PRO A 317 -6.47 -53.74 20.93
N GLU A 318 -6.13 -53.69 22.22
CA GLU A 318 -5.70 -52.47 22.91
C GLU A 318 -4.37 -51.89 22.40
N LYS A 319 -3.57 -52.70 21.70
CA LYS A 319 -2.32 -52.30 21.06
C LYS A 319 -2.46 -52.08 19.55
N THR A 320 -3.68 -52.04 19.03
CA THR A 320 -3.92 -51.95 17.58
C THR A 320 -4.66 -50.68 17.23
N VAL A 321 -4.11 -49.89 16.30
CA VAL A 321 -4.76 -48.73 15.68
C VAL A 321 -4.87 -49.01 14.19
N LEU A 322 -6.08 -49.24 13.68
CA LEU A 322 -6.30 -49.68 12.30
C LEU A 322 -5.84 -48.60 11.31
N GLY A 323 -4.81 -48.89 10.50
CA GLY A 323 -4.43 -48.02 9.39
C GLY A 323 -5.42 -48.16 8.24
N ILE A 324 -6.11 -47.08 7.88
CA ILE A 324 -6.97 -46.99 6.70
C ILE A 324 -6.42 -45.96 5.72
N ALA A 325 -6.85 -46.04 4.48
CA ALA A 325 -6.44 -45.11 3.44
C ALA A 325 -7.64 -44.51 2.71
N CYS A 326 -7.42 -43.33 2.13
CA CYS A 326 -8.39 -42.69 1.26
C CYS A 326 -7.63 -41.97 0.12
N TYR A 327 -7.36 -42.74 -0.93
CA TYR A 327 -6.66 -42.30 -2.14
C TYR A 327 -7.09 -43.21 -3.31
N ALA A 328 -6.58 -42.94 -4.51
CA ALA A 328 -6.78 -43.78 -5.68
C ALA A 328 -5.46 -44.17 -6.35
N TYR A 329 -5.53 -45.19 -7.20
CA TYR A 329 -4.48 -45.53 -8.15
C TYR A 329 -5.06 -45.62 -9.56
N ASP A 330 -4.38 -45.03 -10.53
CA ASP A 330 -4.67 -45.15 -11.96
C ASP A 330 -3.60 -45.99 -12.64
N TRP A 331 -3.97 -47.21 -13.04
CA TRP A 331 -3.09 -48.10 -13.76
C TRP A 331 -3.24 -47.94 -15.28
N PRO A 332 -2.12 -47.80 -16.02
CA PRO A 332 -2.10 -48.15 -17.44
C PRO A 332 -2.23 -49.67 -17.65
N GLU A 333 -2.54 -50.10 -18.87
CA GLU A 333 -2.49 -51.52 -19.28
C GLU A 333 -1.14 -52.18 -18.94
N HIS A 334 -0.03 -51.44 -19.07
CA HIS A 334 1.33 -51.87 -18.70
C HIS A 334 2.11 -50.76 -18.02
N GLY A 335 2.69 -51.02 -16.85
CA GLY A 335 3.51 -50.09 -16.09
C GLY A 335 2.94 -49.78 -14.71
N PRO A 336 3.65 -48.98 -13.89
CA PRO A 336 3.21 -48.66 -12.54
C PRO A 336 2.02 -47.71 -12.55
N ALA A 337 1.17 -47.82 -11.52
CA ALA A 337 0.04 -46.93 -11.30
C ALA A 337 0.48 -45.54 -10.84
N GLU A 338 -0.30 -44.53 -11.23
CA GLU A 338 -0.21 -43.18 -10.67
C GLU A 338 -1.08 -43.09 -9.41
N ALA A 339 -0.52 -42.61 -8.30
CA ALA A 339 -1.27 -42.38 -7.07
C ALA A 339 -2.02 -41.04 -7.11
N LEU A 340 -3.33 -41.04 -6.88
CA LEU A 340 -4.19 -39.85 -6.94
C LEU A 340 -4.88 -39.58 -5.60
N SER A 341 -5.30 -38.34 -5.35
CA SER A 341 -6.30 -38.08 -4.31
C SER A 341 -7.67 -38.58 -4.76
N PHE A 342 -8.58 -38.75 -3.81
CA PHE A 342 -9.99 -39.02 -4.10
C PHE A 342 -10.59 -37.96 -5.04
N GLN A 343 -10.25 -36.69 -4.83
CA GLN A 343 -10.74 -35.61 -5.67
C GLN A 343 -10.19 -35.66 -7.10
N THR A 344 -8.90 -35.94 -7.28
CA THR A 344 -8.31 -36.11 -8.63
C THR A 344 -8.92 -37.31 -9.35
N ALA A 345 -9.20 -38.41 -8.66
CA ALA A 345 -9.88 -39.56 -9.25
C ALA A 345 -11.29 -39.22 -9.76
N LEU A 346 -12.06 -38.46 -8.98
CA LEU A 346 -13.40 -38.01 -9.40
C LEU A 346 -13.35 -36.97 -10.52
N HIS A 347 -12.36 -36.08 -10.53
CA HIS A 347 -12.15 -35.15 -11.64
C HIS A 347 -11.84 -35.91 -12.94
N ARG A 348 -10.92 -36.88 -12.87
CA ARG A 348 -10.56 -37.74 -14.00
C ARG A 348 -11.76 -38.55 -14.50
N ALA A 349 -12.59 -39.04 -13.59
CA ALA A 349 -13.87 -39.65 -13.96
C ALA A 349 -14.77 -38.64 -14.69
N HIS A 350 -14.90 -37.40 -14.16
CA HIS A 350 -15.69 -36.33 -14.76
C HIS A 350 -15.25 -35.97 -16.19
N GLU A 351 -13.94 -35.88 -16.44
CA GLU A 351 -13.39 -35.53 -17.77
C GLU A 351 -13.72 -36.58 -18.83
N HIS A 352 -13.86 -37.85 -18.42
CA HIS A 352 -14.11 -38.99 -19.31
C HIS A 352 -15.56 -39.51 -19.25
N LEU A 353 -16.47 -38.77 -18.60
CA LEU A 353 -17.88 -39.14 -18.49
C LEU A 353 -18.56 -39.25 -19.88
N PRO A 354 -19.27 -40.35 -20.16
CA PRO A 354 -20.11 -40.44 -21.36
C PRO A 354 -21.34 -39.51 -21.26
N GLU A 355 -21.79 -38.95 -22.39
CA GLU A 355 -22.94 -38.02 -22.45
C GLU A 355 -24.25 -38.65 -21.95
N HIS A 356 -24.35 -39.97 -21.99
CA HIS A 356 -25.47 -40.76 -21.49
C HIS A 356 -24.93 -41.72 -20.43
N ASN A 357 -25.59 -41.80 -19.27
CA ASN A 357 -25.31 -42.73 -18.17
C ASN A 357 -24.24 -42.31 -17.12
N ARG A 358 -24.33 -41.05 -16.63
CA ARG A 358 -23.39 -40.47 -15.66
C ARG A 358 -23.28 -41.22 -14.33
N SER A 359 -24.42 -41.64 -13.74
CA SER A 359 -24.46 -42.22 -12.39
C SER A 359 -24.01 -43.68 -12.28
N SER A 360 -23.69 -44.33 -13.42
CA SER A 360 -23.18 -45.71 -13.45
C SER A 360 -21.76 -45.83 -14.01
N PHE A 361 -21.12 -44.70 -14.33
CA PHE A 361 -19.75 -44.69 -14.84
C PHE A 361 -18.75 -45.15 -13.78
N ILE A 362 -18.87 -44.58 -12.57
CA ILE A 362 -18.21 -45.15 -11.39
C ILE A 362 -19.05 -46.33 -10.91
N ARG A 363 -18.44 -47.50 -10.91
CA ARG A 363 -19.05 -48.75 -10.46
C ARG A 363 -18.57 -49.08 -9.05
N PHE A 364 -19.45 -49.61 -8.21
CA PHE A 364 -19.07 -50.18 -6.93
C PHE A 364 -19.00 -51.69 -7.08
N ASP A 365 -17.81 -52.28 -6.94
CA ASP A 365 -17.67 -53.72 -7.13
C ASP A 365 -18.42 -54.46 -6.01
N PRO A 366 -19.41 -55.31 -6.35
CA PRO A 366 -20.24 -55.93 -5.35
C PRO A 366 -19.50 -56.98 -4.52
N ASP A 367 -18.38 -57.53 -4.99
CA ASP A 367 -17.64 -58.59 -4.31
C ASP A 367 -16.45 -58.04 -3.51
N ALA A 368 -15.73 -57.03 -4.03
CA ALA A 368 -14.66 -56.32 -3.33
C ALA A 368 -15.18 -55.28 -2.32
N LEU A 369 -16.35 -54.69 -2.61
CA LEU A 369 -16.92 -53.53 -1.91
C LEU A 369 -16.04 -52.26 -2.00
N ASN A 370 -15.43 -52.03 -3.16
CA ASN A 370 -14.61 -50.84 -3.48
C ASN A 370 -15.09 -50.23 -4.81
N PRO A 371 -15.05 -48.91 -4.98
CA PRO A 371 -15.40 -48.26 -6.23
C PRO A 371 -14.24 -48.30 -7.24
N TYR A 372 -14.61 -48.38 -8.53
CA TYR A 372 -13.68 -48.31 -9.65
C TYR A 372 -14.34 -47.75 -10.91
N PHE A 373 -13.53 -47.32 -11.86
CA PHE A 373 -13.97 -47.01 -13.22
C PHE A 373 -12.84 -47.27 -14.22
N ARG A 374 -13.19 -47.33 -15.50
CA ARG A 374 -12.21 -47.43 -16.59
C ARG A 374 -12.48 -46.37 -17.63
N TYR A 375 -11.42 -45.91 -18.27
CA TYR A 375 -11.49 -44.94 -19.33
C TYR A 375 -10.39 -45.18 -20.37
N ILE A 376 -10.53 -44.54 -21.53
CA ILE A 376 -9.46 -44.48 -22.53
C ILE A 376 -8.79 -43.12 -22.42
N ASP A 377 -7.47 -43.10 -22.27
CA ASP A 377 -6.69 -41.87 -22.19
C ASP A 377 -6.53 -41.18 -23.56
N GLU A 378 -5.88 -40.01 -23.56
CA GLU A 378 -5.66 -39.20 -24.76
C GLU A 378 -4.85 -39.93 -25.86
N ASP A 379 -4.04 -40.92 -25.47
CA ASP A 379 -3.24 -41.76 -26.38
C ASP A 379 -4.03 -42.96 -26.92
N GLY A 380 -5.30 -43.12 -26.52
CA GLY A 380 -6.15 -44.23 -26.93
C GLY A 380 -5.91 -45.52 -26.15
N LYS A 381 -5.29 -45.47 -24.96
CA LYS A 381 -4.99 -46.65 -24.13
C LYS A 381 -5.99 -46.79 -22.98
N GLU A 382 -6.31 -48.04 -22.63
CA GLU A 382 -7.19 -48.33 -21.49
C GLU A 382 -6.48 -48.08 -20.16
N ARG A 383 -7.21 -47.44 -19.25
CA ARG A 383 -6.77 -47.18 -17.88
C ARG A 383 -7.82 -47.63 -16.89
N THR A 384 -7.36 -48.16 -15.77
CA THR A 384 -8.22 -48.66 -14.68
C THR A 384 -7.92 -47.89 -13.41
N VAL A 385 -8.96 -47.29 -12.83
CA VAL A 385 -8.85 -46.53 -11.57
C VAL A 385 -9.64 -47.24 -10.48
N TRP A 386 -8.94 -47.65 -9.42
CA TRP A 386 -9.57 -48.06 -8.16
C TRP A 386 -9.31 -47.00 -7.11
N PHE A 387 -10.28 -46.77 -6.23
CA PHE A 387 -10.12 -45.75 -5.19
C PHE A 387 -10.83 -46.10 -3.90
N LEU A 388 -10.42 -45.43 -2.83
CA LEU A 388 -11.03 -45.50 -1.51
C LEU A 388 -11.65 -44.14 -1.17
N ASP A 389 -12.81 -44.17 -0.54
CA ASP A 389 -13.60 -43.02 -0.13
C ASP A 389 -14.21 -43.21 1.27
N ALA A 390 -15.08 -42.30 1.73
CA ALA A 390 -15.70 -42.46 3.04
C ALA A 390 -16.62 -43.71 3.13
N SER A 391 -17.14 -44.22 2.01
CA SER A 391 -17.96 -45.44 2.00
C SER A 391 -17.10 -46.69 2.20
N THR A 392 -15.92 -46.76 1.57
CA THR A 392 -14.96 -47.84 1.82
C THR A 392 -14.38 -47.73 3.22
N ALA A 393 -14.08 -46.52 3.70
CA ALA A 393 -13.63 -46.29 5.07
C ALA A 393 -14.67 -46.75 6.11
N PHE A 394 -15.96 -46.49 5.87
CA PHE A 394 -17.05 -47.00 6.70
C PHE A 394 -17.05 -48.54 6.74
N ASN A 395 -16.92 -49.19 5.59
CA ASN A 395 -16.79 -50.65 5.52
C ASN A 395 -15.54 -51.16 6.25
N GLN A 396 -14.38 -50.52 6.08
CA GLN A 396 -13.14 -50.89 6.77
C GLN A 396 -13.28 -50.78 8.29
N MET A 397 -13.87 -49.69 8.77
CA MET A 397 -14.13 -49.49 10.19
C MET A 397 -15.14 -50.49 10.73
N ARG A 398 -16.22 -50.77 9.99
CA ARG A 398 -17.21 -51.79 10.38
C ARG A 398 -16.56 -53.18 10.49
N VAL A 399 -15.71 -53.56 9.54
CA VAL A 399 -14.93 -54.81 9.62
C VAL A 399 -13.96 -54.79 10.80
N GLY A 400 -13.25 -53.69 11.02
CA GLY A 400 -12.32 -53.51 12.14
C GLY A 400 -12.98 -53.66 13.53
N ARG A 401 -14.25 -53.26 13.69
CA ARG A 401 -15.01 -53.43 14.93
C ARG A 401 -15.12 -54.89 15.38
N GLU A 402 -15.10 -55.84 14.46
CA GLU A 402 -15.15 -57.28 14.79
C GLU A 402 -13.96 -57.73 15.65
N PHE A 403 -12.91 -56.91 15.73
CA PHE A 403 -11.69 -57.17 16.48
C PHE A 403 -11.49 -56.25 17.68
N GLY A 404 -12.32 -55.21 17.87
CA GLY A 404 -12.30 -54.34 19.05
C GLY A 404 -11.06 -53.44 19.21
N PHE A 405 -10.43 -53.05 18.09
CA PHE A 405 -9.20 -52.25 18.08
C PHE A 405 -9.33 -50.89 18.78
N ARG A 406 -8.21 -50.36 19.29
CA ARG A 406 -8.12 -49.11 20.07
C ARG A 406 -8.42 -47.85 19.27
N GLY A 407 -8.32 -47.89 17.94
CA GLY A 407 -8.47 -46.68 17.14
C GLY A 407 -8.26 -46.88 15.65
N THR A 408 -8.13 -45.77 14.93
CA THR A 408 -7.95 -45.71 13.48
C THR A 408 -6.96 -44.61 13.10
N ALA A 409 -6.11 -44.86 12.10
CA ALA A 409 -5.16 -43.90 11.54
C ALA A 409 -5.39 -43.74 10.03
N LEU A 410 -5.58 -42.51 9.55
CA LEU A 410 -5.83 -42.20 8.14
C LEU A 410 -4.53 -41.87 7.39
N TRP A 411 -4.25 -42.61 6.32
CA TRP A 411 -3.27 -42.27 5.30
C TRP A 411 -3.97 -41.69 4.05
N VAL A 412 -3.81 -40.41 3.70
CA VAL A 412 -3.03 -39.31 4.30
C VAL A 412 -3.84 -38.02 4.21
N LEU A 413 -3.65 -37.07 5.12
CA LEU A 413 -4.35 -35.79 5.10
C LEU A 413 -4.13 -35.05 3.76
N GLY A 414 -5.24 -34.54 3.20
CA GLY A 414 -5.30 -33.83 1.94
C GLY A 414 -5.65 -34.70 0.74
N ALA A 415 -5.58 -36.04 0.85
CA ALA A 415 -5.94 -36.95 -0.24
C ALA A 415 -7.38 -37.48 -0.14
N GLU A 416 -7.99 -37.37 1.03
CA GLU A 416 -9.22 -38.07 1.41
C GLU A 416 -10.51 -37.43 0.90
N ASP A 417 -11.55 -38.26 0.79
CA ASP A 417 -12.95 -37.85 0.80
C ASP A 417 -13.26 -37.11 2.12
N PRO A 418 -13.59 -35.80 2.10
CA PRO A 418 -13.83 -35.03 3.32
C PRO A 418 -14.95 -35.60 4.20
N ALA A 419 -15.89 -36.36 3.61
CA ALA A 419 -16.93 -37.02 4.37
C ALA A 419 -16.41 -38.12 5.31
N ILE A 420 -15.15 -38.57 5.15
CA ILE A 420 -14.55 -39.61 6.00
C ILE A 420 -14.54 -39.22 7.48
N TRP A 421 -14.48 -37.92 7.79
CA TRP A 421 -14.51 -37.43 9.16
C TRP A 421 -15.84 -37.72 9.86
N HIS A 422 -16.96 -37.83 9.13
CA HIS A 422 -18.23 -38.30 9.69
C HIS A 422 -18.15 -39.76 10.16
N VAL A 423 -17.34 -40.58 9.51
CA VAL A 423 -17.08 -41.97 9.87
C VAL A 423 -16.12 -42.03 11.07
N LEU A 424 -14.99 -41.32 10.99
CA LEU A 424 -13.94 -41.33 12.02
C LEU A 424 -14.40 -40.74 13.37
N ARG A 425 -15.30 -39.75 13.36
CA ARG A 425 -15.92 -39.16 14.57
C ARG A 425 -16.81 -40.13 15.33
N LYS A 426 -17.47 -41.05 14.63
CA LYS A 426 -18.45 -41.99 15.20
C LYS A 426 -18.05 -43.42 14.85
N PRO A 427 -16.91 -43.88 15.37
CA PRO A 427 -16.37 -45.19 15.05
C PRO A 427 -17.26 -46.34 15.52
N GLU A 428 -18.36 -46.09 16.25
CA GLU A 428 -19.36 -47.05 16.73
C GLU A 428 -20.70 -47.01 15.95
N SER A 429 -20.90 -46.04 15.04
CA SER A 429 -22.16 -45.89 14.29
C SER A 429 -22.42 -47.05 13.33
N GLU A 430 -23.59 -47.68 13.38
CA GLU A 430 -24.01 -48.65 12.36
C GLU A 430 -24.66 -47.99 11.13
N SER A 431 -24.85 -46.67 11.15
CA SER A 431 -25.39 -45.89 10.03
C SER A 431 -24.31 -45.03 9.36
N PRO A 432 -24.26 -44.95 8.02
CA PRO A 432 -23.37 -44.06 7.26
C PRO A 432 -23.93 -42.63 7.20
N ASP A 433 -24.40 -42.08 8.32
CA ASP A 433 -25.03 -40.76 8.34
C ASP A 433 -24.01 -39.66 8.00
N GLY A 434 -24.32 -38.82 7.02
CA GLY A 434 -23.52 -37.64 6.65
C GLY A 434 -22.41 -37.92 5.64
N ILE A 435 -22.34 -39.13 5.07
CA ILE A 435 -21.42 -39.41 3.96
C ILE A 435 -22.11 -39.37 2.59
N ASP A 436 -23.41 -39.13 2.51
CA ASP A 436 -24.19 -39.00 1.27
C ASP A 436 -23.91 -37.70 0.49
N VAL A 437 -23.43 -36.66 1.18
CA VAL A 437 -23.02 -35.39 0.58
C VAL A 437 -21.51 -35.23 0.72
N VAL A 438 -20.82 -34.92 -0.37
CA VAL A 438 -19.39 -34.68 -0.39
C VAL A 438 -19.13 -33.20 -0.68
N ARG A 439 -18.37 -32.54 0.20
CA ARG A 439 -18.05 -31.11 0.09
C ARG A 439 -16.57 -30.89 0.25
N PHE A 440 -16.01 -30.03 -0.60
CA PHE A 440 -14.63 -29.57 -0.53
C PHE A 440 -14.58 -28.09 -0.12
N PRO A 441 -14.89 -27.75 1.14
CA PRO A 441 -14.86 -26.37 1.59
C PRO A 441 -13.42 -25.86 1.54
N HIS A 442 -13.12 -24.95 0.63
CA HIS A 442 -11.85 -24.23 0.54
C HIS A 442 -10.61 -25.05 0.13
N ARG A 443 -10.76 -26.29 -0.37
CA ARG A 443 -9.61 -27.06 -0.91
C ARG A 443 -9.24 -26.63 -2.31
N VAL A 444 -7.94 -26.55 -2.56
CA VAL A 444 -7.35 -26.35 -3.89
C VAL A 444 -6.60 -27.61 -4.28
N GLU A 445 -6.92 -28.14 -5.45
CA GLU A 445 -6.29 -29.31 -6.03
C GLU A 445 -5.57 -28.94 -7.31
N TYR A 446 -4.50 -29.66 -7.60
CA TYR A 446 -3.69 -29.42 -8.78
C TYR A 446 -3.60 -30.65 -9.66
N GLU A 447 -3.68 -30.42 -10.96
CA GLU A 447 -3.58 -31.48 -11.95
C GLU A 447 -2.56 -31.13 -13.03
N GLY A 448 -1.66 -32.05 -13.33
CA GLY A 448 -0.57 -31.85 -14.30
C GLY A 448 0.70 -31.28 -13.68
N ASP A 449 1.71 -31.08 -14.52
CA ASP A 449 3.02 -30.56 -14.13
C ASP A 449 3.30 -29.20 -14.81
N GLY A 450 4.01 -28.31 -14.11
CA GLY A 450 4.43 -26.99 -14.60
C GLY A 450 3.77 -25.80 -13.88
N GLU A 451 4.13 -24.59 -14.29
CA GLU A 451 3.77 -23.35 -13.58
C GLU A 451 2.76 -22.46 -14.31
N ILE A 452 2.17 -22.94 -15.40
CA ILE A 452 1.08 -22.24 -16.05
C ILE A 452 -0.24 -22.71 -15.45
N LEU A 453 -0.94 -21.79 -14.78
CA LEU A 453 -2.10 -22.11 -13.95
C LEU A 453 -3.41 -21.70 -14.62
N TYR A 454 -4.38 -22.63 -14.65
CA TYR A 454 -5.76 -22.37 -15.10
C TYR A 454 -6.75 -22.98 -14.13
N VAL A 455 -7.82 -22.26 -13.81
CA VAL A 455 -8.92 -22.81 -13.01
C VAL A 455 -9.77 -23.71 -13.91
N ALA A 456 -9.70 -25.02 -13.68
CA ALA A 456 -10.42 -26.06 -14.42
C ALA A 456 -11.83 -26.30 -13.86
N SER A 457 -12.00 -26.27 -12.53
CA SER A 457 -13.32 -26.37 -11.88
C SER A 457 -13.47 -25.42 -10.70
N MET A 458 -14.71 -24.99 -10.48
CA MET A 458 -15.15 -24.28 -9.28
C MET A 458 -15.73 -25.31 -8.29
N PRO A 459 -15.66 -25.06 -6.96
CA PRO A 459 -16.25 -25.96 -5.99
C PRO A 459 -17.74 -26.21 -6.23
N ALA A 460 -18.12 -27.48 -6.21
CA ALA A 460 -19.51 -27.91 -6.28
C ALA A 460 -19.75 -29.08 -5.32
N ASP A 461 -20.91 -29.10 -4.69
CA ASP A 461 -21.33 -30.21 -3.83
C ASP A 461 -21.53 -31.47 -4.67
N GLY A 462 -21.11 -32.61 -4.13
CA GLY A 462 -21.37 -33.92 -4.69
C GLY A 462 -22.40 -34.69 -3.89
N HIS A 463 -23.06 -35.62 -4.56
CA HIS A 463 -24.10 -36.45 -3.96
C HIS A 463 -23.93 -37.91 -4.37
N ARG A 464 -23.97 -38.82 -3.38
CA ARG A 464 -23.98 -40.26 -3.59
C ARG A 464 -25.13 -40.95 -2.87
N THR A 465 -25.74 -41.92 -3.55
CA THR A 465 -26.73 -42.83 -2.97
C THR A 465 -26.03 -44.08 -2.47
N ILE A 466 -26.38 -44.53 -1.26
CA ILE A 466 -25.71 -45.65 -0.59
C ILE A 466 -26.72 -46.76 -0.32
N THR A 467 -26.35 -47.98 -0.70
CA THR A 467 -27.11 -49.20 -0.38
C THR A 467 -26.36 -50.02 0.63
N MET A 468 -27.07 -50.51 1.65
CA MET A 468 -26.50 -51.33 2.72
C MET A 468 -27.13 -52.71 2.76
N ASP A 469 -26.35 -53.69 3.19
CA ASP A 469 -26.87 -54.99 3.60
C ASP A 469 -27.44 -54.90 5.04
N PRO A 470 -28.72 -55.23 5.26
CA PRO A 470 -29.38 -55.05 6.56
C PRO A 470 -28.86 -55.98 7.66
N ASN A 471 -28.21 -57.10 7.30
CA ASN A 471 -27.74 -58.07 8.27
C ASN A 471 -26.34 -57.72 8.79
N THR A 472 -25.44 -57.34 7.88
CA THR A 472 -24.03 -57.03 8.19
C THR A 472 -23.79 -55.56 8.50
N SER A 473 -24.70 -54.68 8.07
CA SER A 473 -24.52 -53.22 8.07
C SER A 473 -23.32 -52.78 7.23
N LEU A 474 -22.90 -53.57 6.23
CA LEU A 474 -21.90 -53.17 5.24
C LEU A 474 -22.58 -52.45 4.06
N ILE A 475 -21.90 -51.45 3.51
CA ILE A 475 -22.26 -50.80 2.26
C ILE A 475 -21.97 -51.78 1.11
N THR A 476 -22.97 -52.06 0.29
CA THR A 476 -22.91 -53.03 -0.81
C THR A 476 -22.99 -52.41 -2.19
N ASP A 477 -23.44 -51.17 -2.30
CA ASP A 477 -23.47 -50.40 -3.55
C ASP A 477 -23.41 -48.90 -3.25
N VAL A 478 -22.73 -48.15 -4.12
CA VAL A 478 -22.63 -46.69 -4.06
C VAL A 478 -22.78 -46.13 -5.46
N LYS A 479 -23.70 -45.18 -5.62
CA LYS A 479 -23.92 -44.48 -6.88
C LYS A 479 -23.66 -43.01 -6.72
N TYR A 480 -22.71 -42.47 -7.49
CA TYR A 480 -22.41 -41.04 -7.51
C TYR A 480 -23.38 -40.36 -8.48
N GLU A 481 -24.39 -39.69 -7.94
CA GLU A 481 -25.41 -38.98 -8.73
C GLU A 481 -24.84 -37.65 -9.25
N GLU A 482 -24.09 -36.96 -8.40
CA GLU A 482 -23.40 -35.69 -8.72
C GLU A 482 -21.96 -35.75 -8.22
N PHE A 483 -21.01 -35.41 -9.09
CA PHE A 483 -19.59 -35.48 -8.75
C PHE A 483 -19.19 -34.19 -8.04
N PRO A 484 -18.65 -34.28 -6.82
CA PRO A 484 -18.14 -33.10 -6.12
C PRO A 484 -16.93 -32.52 -6.87
N SER A 485 -16.72 -31.22 -6.70
CA SER A 485 -15.48 -30.58 -7.14
C SER A 485 -14.95 -29.62 -6.10
N SER A 486 -13.62 -29.50 -6.06
CA SER A 486 -12.89 -28.44 -5.37
C SER A 486 -12.45 -27.36 -6.37
N TYR A 487 -11.66 -26.38 -5.93
CA TYR A 487 -10.90 -25.56 -6.88
C TYR A 487 -9.84 -26.44 -7.54
N VAL A 488 -10.08 -26.91 -8.77
CA VAL A 488 -9.06 -27.66 -9.51
C VAL A 488 -8.29 -26.68 -10.38
N ILE A 489 -6.99 -26.58 -10.16
CA ILE A 489 -6.08 -25.75 -10.94
C ILE A 489 -5.23 -26.67 -11.82
N LYS A 490 -5.46 -26.62 -13.13
CA LYS A 490 -4.62 -27.30 -14.11
C LYS A 490 -3.28 -26.60 -14.24
N ARG A 491 -2.22 -27.40 -14.19
CA ARG A 491 -0.82 -27.05 -14.40
C ARG A 491 -0.40 -27.55 -15.78
N SER A 492 0.35 -26.72 -16.47
CA SER A 492 0.91 -27.09 -17.77
C SER A 492 2.26 -26.43 -17.99
N GLY A 493 2.95 -26.89 -19.03
CA GLY A 493 4.20 -26.31 -19.51
C GLY A 493 5.46 -26.99 -19.01
N TYR A 494 5.38 -28.08 -18.23
CA TYR A 494 6.59 -28.78 -17.79
C TYR A 494 7.40 -29.37 -18.95
N ARG A 495 8.73 -29.17 -18.93
CA ARG A 495 9.71 -29.68 -19.89
C ARG A 495 10.99 -30.09 -19.20
N GLU A 496 11.51 -31.28 -19.52
CA GLU A 496 12.77 -31.73 -18.95
C GLU A 496 13.94 -30.83 -19.41
N LYS A 497 14.82 -30.43 -18.47
CA LYS A 497 16.00 -29.58 -18.72
C LYS A 497 15.70 -28.28 -19.50
N PHE A 498 14.56 -27.65 -19.22
CA PHE A 498 14.20 -26.34 -19.74
C PHE A 498 14.06 -25.33 -18.61
N VAL A 499 14.42 -24.05 -18.83
CA VAL A 499 14.26 -22.98 -17.85
C VAL A 499 13.76 -21.69 -18.51
N ALA A 500 12.72 -21.11 -17.92
CA ALA A 500 12.27 -19.75 -18.16
C ALA A 500 12.64 -18.85 -16.96
N LEU A 501 13.36 -17.76 -17.23
CA LEU A 501 13.66 -16.76 -16.20
C LEU A 501 12.54 -15.71 -16.18
N THR A 502 11.92 -15.53 -15.01
CA THR A 502 10.91 -14.47 -14.80
C THR A 502 11.44 -13.42 -13.83
N PHE A 503 10.96 -12.17 -14.02
CA PHE A 503 11.41 -11.00 -13.28
C PHE A 503 10.23 -10.18 -12.81
N ASP A 504 10.08 -10.06 -11.49
CA ASP A 504 8.97 -9.35 -10.87
C ASP A 504 9.43 -8.01 -10.26
N ASP A 505 8.45 -7.17 -9.93
CA ASP A 505 8.56 -5.84 -9.32
C ASP A 505 9.11 -4.70 -10.19
N GLY A 506 9.69 -5.01 -11.35
CA GLY A 506 10.31 -4.02 -12.22
C GLY A 506 9.32 -3.07 -12.89
N PRO A 507 9.84 -2.07 -13.64
CA PRO A 507 11.25 -1.81 -13.89
C PRO A 507 11.91 -0.91 -12.81
N HIS A 508 13.18 -1.19 -12.51
CA HIS A 508 14.06 -0.36 -11.69
C HIS A 508 15.23 0.21 -12.52
N PRO A 509 15.57 1.51 -12.37
CA PRO A 509 16.52 2.20 -13.26
C PRO A 509 17.94 1.60 -13.24
N LYS A 510 18.33 0.96 -12.13
CA LYS A 510 19.66 0.36 -11.94
C LYS A 510 19.70 -1.15 -12.21
N TYR A 511 18.67 -1.90 -11.80
CA TYR A 511 18.73 -3.37 -11.74
C TYR A 511 18.16 -4.01 -12.99
N THR A 512 16.95 -3.63 -13.42
CA THR A 512 16.39 -4.02 -14.74
C THR A 512 17.38 -3.76 -15.86
N LYS A 513 18.04 -2.59 -15.87
CA LYS A 513 19.07 -2.27 -16.88
C LYS A 513 20.20 -3.32 -16.91
N LYS A 514 20.76 -3.67 -15.75
CA LYS A 514 21.85 -4.65 -15.64
C LYS A 514 21.40 -6.07 -15.98
N ILE A 515 20.17 -6.43 -15.62
CA ILE A 515 19.58 -7.73 -15.95
C ILE A 515 19.41 -7.85 -17.47
N LEU A 516 18.83 -6.84 -18.14
CA LEU A 516 18.72 -6.81 -19.60
C LEU A 516 20.10 -6.91 -20.27
N ASP A 517 21.11 -6.19 -19.76
CA ASP A 517 22.49 -6.28 -20.26
C ASP A 517 23.05 -7.71 -20.15
N LEU A 518 22.84 -8.40 -19.02
CA LEU A 518 23.27 -9.79 -18.80
C LEU A 518 22.53 -10.79 -19.69
N LEU A 519 21.20 -10.68 -19.77
CA LEU A 519 20.38 -11.56 -20.61
C LEU A 519 20.79 -11.44 -22.08
N LYS A 520 21.02 -10.21 -22.55
CA LYS A 520 21.54 -9.94 -23.89
C LYS A 520 22.93 -10.55 -24.10
N PHE A 521 23.84 -10.40 -23.13
CA PHE A 521 25.20 -10.96 -23.21
C PHE A 521 25.18 -12.49 -23.36
N TYR A 522 24.34 -13.18 -22.59
CA TYR A 522 24.22 -14.63 -22.65
C TYR A 522 23.27 -15.16 -23.73
N GLY A 523 22.62 -14.28 -24.51
CA GLY A 523 21.65 -14.68 -25.53
C GLY A 523 20.40 -15.36 -24.96
N VAL A 524 19.99 -14.98 -23.73
CA VAL A 524 18.83 -15.54 -23.03
C VAL A 524 17.68 -14.53 -23.08
N LYS A 525 16.44 -15.02 -23.19
CA LYS A 525 15.22 -14.20 -23.06
C LYS A 525 14.56 -14.51 -21.71
N GLY A 526 13.69 -13.61 -21.28
CA GLY A 526 13.01 -13.70 -20.00
C GLY A 526 11.64 -13.03 -20.08
N THR A 527 10.84 -13.21 -19.04
CA THR A 527 9.51 -12.61 -18.90
C THR A 527 9.52 -11.64 -17.73
N PHE A 528 9.10 -10.39 -17.95
CA PHE A 528 9.08 -9.36 -16.91
C PHE A 528 7.64 -9.06 -16.50
N PHE A 529 7.27 -9.36 -15.26
CA PHE A 529 5.98 -8.98 -14.66
C PHE A 529 6.13 -7.61 -14.02
N VAL A 530 5.53 -6.60 -14.64
CA VAL A 530 5.83 -5.20 -14.33
C VAL A 530 4.77 -4.56 -13.46
N ILE A 531 5.22 -3.77 -12.50
CA ILE A 531 4.34 -2.89 -11.73
C ILE A 531 4.03 -1.66 -12.59
N GLY A 532 2.75 -1.39 -12.83
CA GLY A 532 2.32 -0.33 -13.75
C GLY A 532 2.86 1.06 -13.37
N GLN A 533 2.93 1.40 -12.07
CA GLN A 533 3.56 2.65 -11.61
C GLN A 533 5.05 2.74 -12.00
N ASN A 534 5.78 1.63 -11.91
CA ASN A 534 7.19 1.58 -12.28
C ASN A 534 7.35 1.67 -13.80
N ALA A 535 6.46 1.03 -14.57
CA ALA A 535 6.45 1.09 -16.02
C ALA A 535 6.26 2.52 -16.54
N GLU A 536 5.35 3.31 -15.95
CA GLU A 536 5.16 4.73 -16.29
C GLU A 536 6.35 5.61 -15.91
N ARG A 537 7.07 5.25 -14.83
CA ARG A 537 8.24 6.01 -14.37
C ARG A 537 9.48 5.74 -15.21
N TYR A 538 9.62 4.53 -15.77
CA TYR A 538 10.78 4.11 -16.56
C TYR A 538 10.36 3.46 -17.90
N PRO A 539 9.64 4.20 -18.77
CA PRO A 539 9.07 3.66 -20.00
C PRO A 539 10.13 3.11 -20.97
N ASP A 540 11.30 3.75 -21.01
CA ASP A 540 12.42 3.34 -21.87
C ASP A 540 12.90 1.90 -21.58
N LEU A 541 12.83 1.46 -20.31
CA LEU A 541 13.25 0.11 -19.93
C LEU A 541 12.25 -0.96 -20.38
N ILE A 542 10.96 -0.65 -20.32
CA ILE A 542 9.89 -1.53 -20.84
C ILE A 542 9.99 -1.65 -22.35
N GLN A 543 10.15 -0.52 -23.04
CA GLN A 543 10.35 -0.49 -24.48
C GLN A 543 11.61 -1.24 -24.90
N ARG A 544 12.71 -1.07 -24.15
CA ARG A 544 13.96 -1.81 -24.37
C ARG A 544 13.76 -3.33 -24.17
N ALA A 545 13.17 -3.75 -23.06
CA ALA A 545 12.89 -5.16 -22.80
C ALA A 545 12.05 -5.77 -23.94
N TYR A 546 11.02 -5.07 -24.38
CA TYR A 546 10.22 -5.50 -25.51
C TYR A 546 11.03 -5.54 -26.83
N ALA A 547 11.81 -4.50 -27.14
CA ALA A 547 12.63 -4.46 -28.36
C ALA A 547 13.72 -5.55 -28.38
N GLU A 548 14.25 -5.92 -27.21
CA GLU A 548 15.25 -6.99 -27.06
C GLU A 548 14.63 -8.39 -27.10
N GLY A 549 13.31 -8.54 -27.21
CA GLY A 549 12.66 -9.84 -27.41
C GLY A 549 12.07 -10.49 -26.16
N HIS A 550 12.04 -9.78 -25.02
CA HIS A 550 11.49 -10.29 -23.76
C HIS A 550 9.95 -10.22 -23.73
N LEU A 551 9.31 -11.09 -22.93
CA LEU A 551 7.87 -10.98 -22.66
C LEU A 551 7.62 -9.96 -21.54
N ILE A 552 6.47 -9.28 -21.60
CA ILE A 552 6.02 -8.35 -20.55
C ILE A 552 4.67 -8.86 -20.03
N GLY A 553 4.57 -9.09 -18.73
CA GLY A 553 3.36 -9.50 -18.02
C GLY A 553 2.87 -8.43 -17.05
N ASN A 554 1.64 -8.57 -16.61
CA ASN A 554 0.98 -7.68 -15.66
C ASN A 554 1.29 -8.11 -14.22
N HIS A 555 1.74 -7.19 -13.38
CA HIS A 555 1.97 -7.40 -11.94
C HIS A 555 1.25 -6.37 -11.08
N THR A 556 0.07 -5.90 -11.54
CA THR A 556 -0.76 -4.84 -10.93
C THR A 556 -0.13 -3.44 -10.97
N PHE A 557 -0.91 -2.41 -10.64
CA PHE A 557 -0.48 -1.02 -10.85
C PHE A 557 0.28 -0.52 -9.63
N THR A 558 -0.23 -0.84 -8.43
CA THR A 558 0.30 -0.37 -7.14
C THR A 558 0.87 -1.49 -6.26
N HIS A 559 0.93 -2.72 -6.77
CA HIS A 559 1.45 -3.89 -6.06
C HIS A 559 0.71 -4.20 -4.73
N PRO A 560 -0.65 -4.24 -4.70
CA PRO A 560 -1.37 -4.66 -3.51
C PRO A 560 -1.39 -6.18 -3.37
N ASN A 561 -1.58 -6.68 -2.14
CA ASN A 561 -1.92 -8.08 -1.93
C ASN A 561 -3.35 -8.34 -2.45
N MET A 562 -3.45 -9.17 -3.49
CA MET A 562 -4.69 -9.38 -4.23
C MET A 562 -5.75 -10.15 -3.45
N SER A 563 -5.38 -10.97 -2.46
CA SER A 563 -6.34 -11.67 -1.59
C SER A 563 -7.01 -10.75 -0.57
N ARG A 564 -6.50 -9.52 -0.40
CA ARG A 564 -7.01 -8.54 0.59
C ARG A 564 -7.81 -7.39 -0.01
N VAL A 565 -7.83 -7.26 -1.33
CA VAL A 565 -8.56 -6.20 -2.01
C VAL A 565 -9.88 -6.75 -2.55
N ASN A 566 -10.91 -5.91 -2.58
CA ASN A 566 -12.16 -6.31 -3.21
C ASN A 566 -12.00 -6.42 -4.74
N GLU A 567 -12.94 -7.13 -5.37
CA GLU A 567 -12.93 -7.40 -6.82
C GLU A 567 -12.82 -6.12 -7.67
N GLN A 568 -13.53 -5.04 -7.30
CA GLN A 568 -13.49 -3.78 -8.03
C GLN A 568 -12.08 -3.15 -8.03
N ARG A 569 -11.40 -3.21 -6.89
CA ARG A 569 -10.01 -2.74 -6.78
C ARG A 569 -9.07 -3.64 -7.57
N ALA A 570 -9.22 -4.96 -7.49
CA ALA A 570 -8.42 -5.91 -8.28
C ALA A 570 -8.55 -5.67 -9.78
N ARG A 571 -9.77 -5.51 -10.31
CA ARG A 571 -10.02 -5.17 -11.72
C ARG A 571 -9.38 -3.84 -12.10
N LEU A 572 -9.48 -2.81 -11.24
CA LEU A 572 -8.84 -1.51 -11.50
C LEU A 572 -7.31 -1.62 -11.58
N GLU A 573 -6.68 -2.39 -10.71
CA GLU A 573 -5.23 -2.63 -10.70
C GLU A 573 -4.75 -3.30 -11.99
N LEU A 574 -5.45 -4.37 -12.40
CA LEU A 574 -5.15 -5.11 -13.63
C LEU A 574 -5.37 -4.23 -14.86
N ASN A 575 -6.52 -3.56 -14.95
CA ASN A 575 -6.85 -2.69 -16.08
C ASN A 575 -5.88 -1.52 -16.21
N THR A 576 -5.54 -0.85 -15.11
CA THR A 576 -4.64 0.32 -15.16
C THR A 576 -3.24 -0.09 -15.64
N THR A 577 -2.75 -1.23 -15.18
CA THR A 577 -1.45 -1.79 -15.64
C THR A 577 -1.49 -2.19 -17.09
N GLN A 578 -2.59 -2.80 -17.53
CA GLN A 578 -2.78 -3.15 -18.93
C GLN A 578 -2.82 -1.91 -19.82
N ARG A 579 -3.56 -0.86 -19.44
CA ARG A 579 -3.59 0.41 -20.17
C ARG A 579 -2.21 1.05 -20.23
N SER A 580 -1.43 1.00 -19.14
CA SER A 580 -0.04 1.45 -19.13
C SER A 580 0.80 0.69 -20.17
N ILE A 581 0.82 -0.65 -20.13
CA ILE A 581 1.55 -1.50 -21.08
C ILE A 581 1.12 -1.22 -22.53
N GLN A 582 -0.19 -1.17 -22.77
CA GLN A 582 -0.77 -0.85 -24.08
C GLN A 582 -0.34 0.53 -24.59
N SER A 583 -0.30 1.53 -23.71
CA SER A 583 0.14 2.89 -24.03
C SER A 583 1.60 2.98 -24.43
N LEU A 584 2.46 2.22 -23.77
CA LEU A 584 3.90 2.21 -23.95
C LEU A 584 4.35 1.37 -25.15
N LEU A 585 3.77 0.19 -25.33
CA LEU A 585 4.23 -0.80 -26.31
C LEU A 585 3.34 -0.93 -27.54
N LYS A 586 2.14 -0.34 -27.52
CA LYS A 586 1.09 -0.58 -28.53
C LYS A 586 0.73 -2.05 -28.70
N ARG A 587 0.89 -2.82 -27.62
CA ARG A 587 0.58 -4.25 -27.49
C ARG A 587 -0.12 -4.49 -26.17
N SER A 588 -1.05 -5.44 -26.13
CA SER A 588 -1.59 -5.98 -24.89
C SER A 588 -0.65 -7.05 -24.33
N THR A 589 -0.88 -7.48 -23.09
CA THR A 589 -0.38 -8.76 -22.58
C THR A 589 -1.52 -9.59 -22.01
N VAL A 590 -1.44 -10.90 -22.19
CA VAL A 590 -2.34 -11.87 -21.53
C VAL A 590 -1.69 -12.50 -20.31
N LEU A 591 -0.43 -12.18 -20.01
CA LEU A 591 0.29 -12.77 -18.88
C LEU A 591 0.02 -11.97 -17.62
N PHE A 592 -0.29 -12.67 -16.54
CA PHE A 592 -0.47 -12.09 -15.21
C PHE A 592 0.29 -12.91 -14.18
N ARG A 593 0.83 -12.23 -13.17
CA ARG A 593 1.27 -12.85 -11.94
C ARG A 593 0.77 -12.02 -10.76
N PRO A 594 0.03 -12.62 -9.81
CA PRO A 594 -0.44 -11.91 -8.63
C PRO A 594 0.74 -11.51 -7.72
N PRO A 595 0.71 -10.31 -7.11
CA PRO A 595 1.67 -9.92 -6.06
C PRO A 595 1.53 -10.73 -4.77
N TYR A 596 2.65 -10.92 -4.06
CA TYR A 596 2.78 -11.70 -2.81
C TYR A 596 2.42 -13.18 -3.00
N HIS A 597 2.57 -14.00 -1.93
CA HIS A 597 2.35 -15.47 -1.82
C HIS A 597 1.13 -16.09 -2.54
N ALA A 598 0.26 -15.30 -3.18
CA ALA A 598 -0.66 -15.76 -4.22
C ALA A 598 0.05 -16.11 -5.56
N ASP A 599 1.33 -15.76 -5.74
CA ASP A 599 2.21 -16.22 -6.83
C ASP A 599 2.73 -17.64 -6.61
N ALA A 600 3.01 -17.98 -5.36
CA ALA A 600 3.17 -19.35 -4.90
C ALA A 600 1.84 -20.09 -5.02
N GLU A 601 1.90 -21.37 -5.38
CA GLU A 601 0.75 -22.25 -5.61
C GLU A 601 -0.38 -21.99 -4.59
N PRO A 602 -1.50 -21.33 -4.98
CA PRO A 602 -2.59 -21.04 -4.05
C PRO A 602 -3.09 -22.32 -3.38
N GLU A 603 -3.20 -22.32 -2.05
CA GLU A 603 -3.63 -23.48 -1.26
C GLU A 603 -4.94 -23.23 -0.55
N THR A 604 -5.32 -21.95 -0.42
CA THR A 604 -6.55 -21.50 0.20
C THR A 604 -7.48 -20.89 -0.83
N SER A 605 -8.80 -20.88 -0.55
CA SER A 605 -9.77 -20.21 -1.42
C SER A 605 -9.49 -18.73 -1.62
N GLU A 606 -8.98 -18.03 -0.58
CA GLU A 606 -8.66 -16.60 -0.65
C GLU A 606 -7.48 -16.32 -1.60
N GLU A 607 -6.57 -17.27 -1.77
CA GLU A 607 -5.46 -17.17 -2.73
C GLU A 607 -5.87 -17.54 -4.16
N VAL A 608 -7.00 -18.25 -4.35
CA VAL A 608 -7.57 -18.57 -5.66
C VAL A 608 -8.38 -17.40 -6.24
N ASP A 609 -8.99 -16.54 -5.41
CA ASP A 609 -9.79 -15.40 -5.87
C ASP A 609 -9.07 -14.49 -6.89
N PRO A 610 -7.78 -14.12 -6.70
CA PRO A 610 -7.01 -13.40 -7.70
C PRO A 610 -6.91 -14.12 -9.06
N LEU A 611 -6.77 -15.45 -9.05
CA LEU A 611 -6.71 -16.28 -10.26
C LEU A 611 -8.06 -16.29 -10.98
N LEU A 612 -9.18 -16.32 -10.23
CA LEU A 612 -10.53 -16.25 -10.80
C LEU A 612 -10.77 -14.92 -11.51
N ILE A 613 -10.43 -13.81 -10.85
CA ILE A 613 -10.59 -12.46 -11.42
C ILE A 613 -9.70 -12.31 -12.66
N ALA A 614 -8.46 -12.79 -12.60
CA ALA A 614 -7.54 -12.76 -13.72
C ALA A 614 -8.06 -13.61 -14.89
N SER A 615 -8.54 -14.82 -14.62
CA SER A 615 -9.09 -15.73 -15.63
C SER A 615 -10.37 -15.17 -16.27
N ASP A 616 -11.28 -14.56 -15.50
CA ASP A 616 -12.49 -13.88 -16.01
C ASP A 616 -12.13 -12.72 -16.95
N LEU A 617 -11.03 -12.03 -16.68
CA LEU A 617 -10.50 -10.98 -17.54
C LEU A 617 -9.72 -11.50 -18.75
N GLY A 618 -9.47 -12.82 -18.84
CA GLY A 618 -8.74 -13.47 -19.94
C GLY A 618 -7.22 -13.51 -19.77
N TYR A 619 -6.71 -13.35 -18.56
CA TYR A 619 -5.28 -13.54 -18.27
C TYR A 619 -4.93 -15.02 -18.09
N VAL A 620 -3.70 -15.34 -18.47
CA VAL A 620 -2.99 -16.57 -18.13
C VAL A 620 -2.13 -16.27 -16.90
N THR A 621 -2.42 -16.95 -15.79
CA THR A 621 -1.63 -16.81 -14.57
C THR A 621 -0.37 -17.67 -14.66
N VAL A 622 0.78 -17.04 -14.42
CA VAL A 622 2.08 -17.73 -14.37
C VAL A 622 2.50 -17.82 -12.91
N GLY A 623 2.40 -19.02 -12.34
CA GLY A 623 2.85 -19.33 -10.99
C GLY A 623 4.37 -19.46 -10.90
N GLU A 624 4.81 -19.99 -9.78
CA GLU A 624 6.22 -20.23 -9.50
C GLU A 624 6.45 -21.48 -8.66
N LEU A 625 7.28 -22.40 -9.17
CA LEU A 625 7.77 -23.53 -8.41
C LEU A 625 9.17 -23.29 -7.86
N ILE A 626 9.99 -22.45 -8.52
CA ILE A 626 11.38 -22.21 -8.11
C ILE A 626 11.53 -20.76 -7.66
N ASP A 627 11.34 -20.52 -6.36
CA ASP A 627 11.56 -19.23 -5.70
C ASP A 627 12.78 -19.29 -4.78
N PRO A 628 13.90 -18.65 -5.12
CA PRO A 628 15.06 -18.55 -4.24
C PRO A 628 14.94 -17.47 -3.15
N GLN A 629 13.82 -16.73 -3.12
CA GLN A 629 13.57 -15.56 -2.28
C GLN A 629 14.69 -14.54 -2.41
N ASP A 630 15.04 -14.17 -3.65
CA ASP A 630 16.15 -13.25 -3.93
C ASP A 630 15.93 -11.83 -3.38
N TRP A 631 14.67 -11.50 -3.07
CA TRP A 631 14.27 -10.29 -2.35
C TRP A 631 14.70 -10.29 -0.88
N ASN A 632 14.89 -11.45 -0.25
CA ASN A 632 15.32 -11.57 1.13
C ASN A 632 16.85 -11.46 1.22
N LEU A 633 17.34 -10.34 1.77
CA LEU A 633 18.77 -10.02 1.84
C LEU A 633 19.50 -10.69 3.01
N TYR A 634 18.79 -11.34 3.93
CA TYR A 634 19.36 -11.89 5.16
C TYR A 634 18.88 -13.32 5.39
N ARG A 635 19.72 -14.13 6.04
CA ARG A 635 19.34 -15.47 6.52
C ARG A 635 19.60 -15.57 8.01
N LYS A 636 18.73 -16.32 8.69
CA LYS A 636 18.91 -16.63 10.11
C LYS A 636 19.66 -17.95 10.23
N LEU A 637 20.82 -17.92 10.89
CA LEU A 637 21.62 -19.11 11.18
C LEU A 637 20.98 -19.91 12.32
N LYS A 638 21.36 -21.19 12.44
CA LYS A 638 20.94 -22.06 13.55
C LYS A 638 21.32 -21.51 14.93
N THR A 639 22.35 -20.67 14.99
CA THR A 639 22.78 -19.93 16.20
C THR A 639 21.84 -18.80 16.59
N GLY A 640 20.83 -18.49 15.75
CA GLY A 640 19.93 -17.35 15.91
C GLY A 640 20.47 -16.04 15.30
N GLU A 641 21.74 -16.01 14.90
CA GLU A 641 22.37 -14.85 14.27
C GLU A 641 21.80 -14.60 12.86
N THR A 642 21.55 -13.34 12.53
CA THR A 642 21.09 -12.94 11.20
C THR A 642 22.27 -12.43 10.39
N VAL A 643 22.60 -13.11 9.29
CA VAL A 643 23.74 -12.76 8.42
C VAL A 643 23.26 -12.40 7.01
N PRO A 644 23.95 -11.51 6.28
CA PRO A 644 23.62 -11.21 4.89
C PRO A 644 23.71 -12.46 4.01
N ARG A 645 22.76 -12.64 3.08
CA ARG A 645 22.83 -13.68 2.05
C ARG A 645 23.83 -13.30 0.96
N SER A 646 24.42 -14.33 0.35
CA SER A 646 25.32 -14.23 -0.80
C SER A 646 24.68 -14.78 -2.07
N SER A 647 25.29 -14.54 -3.23
CA SER A 647 24.86 -15.15 -4.50
C SER A 647 25.02 -16.67 -4.50
N ALA A 648 25.95 -17.22 -3.71
CA ALA A 648 26.11 -18.65 -3.54
C ALA A 648 24.89 -19.28 -2.82
N ASP A 649 24.32 -18.58 -1.82
CA ASP A 649 23.12 -19.03 -1.11
C ASP A 649 21.90 -19.11 -2.04
N LEU A 650 21.74 -18.13 -2.94
CA LEU A 650 20.67 -18.17 -3.95
C LEU A 650 20.90 -19.30 -4.94
N LEU A 651 22.13 -19.44 -5.46
CA LEU A 651 22.48 -20.48 -6.42
C LEU A 651 22.21 -21.88 -5.86
N GLU A 652 22.61 -22.14 -4.61
CA GLU A 652 22.35 -23.42 -3.94
C GLU A 652 20.84 -23.68 -3.81
N SER A 653 20.05 -22.68 -3.44
CA SER A 653 18.59 -22.79 -3.36
C SER A 653 17.96 -23.14 -4.72
N ILE A 654 18.35 -22.43 -5.79
CA ILE A 654 17.84 -22.68 -7.15
C ILE A 654 18.17 -24.09 -7.61
N LEU A 655 19.44 -24.50 -7.50
CA LEU A 655 19.88 -25.82 -7.95
C LEU A 655 19.22 -26.95 -7.16
N TYR A 656 19.00 -26.74 -5.86
CA TYR A 656 18.26 -27.69 -5.04
C TYR A 656 16.81 -27.84 -5.49
N GLN A 657 16.11 -26.72 -5.74
CA GLN A 657 14.71 -26.73 -6.16
C GLN A 657 14.54 -27.37 -7.54
N LEU A 658 15.41 -27.03 -8.50
CA LEU A 658 15.45 -27.65 -9.84
C LEU A 658 15.66 -29.17 -9.81
N GLY A 659 16.34 -29.69 -8.77
CA GLY A 659 16.60 -31.12 -8.63
C GLY A 659 15.46 -31.94 -8.03
N ARG A 660 14.42 -31.28 -7.47
CA ARG A 660 13.32 -31.95 -6.76
C ARG A 660 11.94 -31.58 -7.27
N LYS A 661 11.76 -30.35 -7.74
CA LYS A 661 10.49 -29.85 -8.27
C LYS A 661 10.46 -30.06 -9.78
N LYS A 662 9.31 -30.47 -10.31
CA LYS A 662 9.02 -30.45 -11.75
C LYS A 662 8.65 -29.03 -12.21
N GLY A 663 9.57 -28.09 -11.98
CA GLY A 663 9.38 -26.68 -12.35
C GLY A 663 10.39 -26.22 -13.41
N ASN A 664 9.94 -25.33 -14.29
CA ASN A 664 10.76 -24.66 -15.30
C ASN A 664 10.88 -23.15 -15.10
N VAL A 665 10.06 -22.54 -14.26
CA VAL A 665 10.02 -21.09 -14.03
C VAL A 665 10.82 -20.75 -12.78
N ILE A 666 11.93 -20.02 -12.98
CA ILE A 666 12.72 -19.45 -11.89
C ILE A 666 12.25 -18.00 -11.68
N LEU A 667 11.60 -17.74 -10.54
CA LEU A 667 11.25 -16.38 -10.12
C LEU A 667 12.50 -15.66 -9.61
N LEU A 668 12.69 -14.43 -10.10
CA LEU A 668 13.65 -13.46 -9.60
C LEU A 668 13.00 -12.08 -9.60
N HIS A 669 13.60 -11.11 -8.92
CA HIS A 669 13.08 -9.75 -8.87
C HIS A 669 14.06 -8.77 -9.52
N ASP A 670 13.55 -7.92 -10.43
CA ASP A 670 14.32 -6.81 -11.00
C ASP A 670 13.97 -5.45 -10.38
N GLY A 671 12.93 -5.42 -9.54
CA GLY A 671 12.40 -4.24 -8.87
C GLY A 671 12.50 -4.19 -7.35
N GLY A 672 11.95 -3.12 -6.79
CA GLY A 672 12.01 -2.59 -5.40
C GLY A 672 12.74 -3.39 -4.32
N GLY A 673 14.03 -3.24 -4.44
CA GLY A 673 14.93 -3.31 -3.32
C GLY A 673 16.33 -3.24 -3.84
N GLU A 674 17.25 -3.57 -2.96
CA GLU A 674 18.56 -3.96 -3.41
C GLU A 674 18.45 -5.29 -4.17
N ARG A 675 18.84 -5.32 -5.45
CA ARG A 675 18.87 -6.52 -6.30
C ARG A 675 20.25 -6.87 -6.83
N ARG A 676 21.31 -6.43 -6.13
CA ARG A 676 22.69 -6.78 -6.50
C ARG A 676 22.92 -8.29 -6.46
N ILE A 677 22.40 -8.99 -5.45
CA ILE A 677 22.59 -10.45 -5.30
C ILE A 677 21.92 -11.20 -6.46
N THR A 678 20.73 -10.78 -6.89
CA THR A 678 20.05 -11.32 -8.09
C THR A 678 20.91 -11.18 -9.34
N VAL A 679 21.44 -9.98 -9.60
CA VAL A 679 22.32 -9.70 -10.75
C VAL A 679 23.60 -10.53 -10.70
N GLU A 680 24.25 -10.63 -9.53
CA GLU A 680 25.46 -11.43 -9.33
C GLU A 680 25.17 -12.94 -9.51
N THR A 681 24.01 -13.41 -9.06
CA THR A 681 23.60 -14.82 -9.20
C THR A 681 23.32 -15.18 -10.64
N LEU A 682 22.62 -14.35 -11.41
CA LEU A 682 22.35 -14.57 -12.84
C LEU A 682 23.63 -14.74 -13.65
N ALA A 683 24.66 -13.95 -13.34
CA ALA A 683 25.95 -14.01 -14.02
C ALA A 683 26.65 -15.38 -13.88
N ILE A 684 26.34 -16.13 -12.82
CA ILE A 684 26.89 -17.47 -12.53
C ILE A 684 25.90 -18.57 -12.95
N LEU A 685 24.61 -18.38 -12.67
CA LEU A 685 23.54 -19.36 -12.90
C LEU A 685 23.40 -19.71 -14.39
N ILE A 686 23.34 -18.70 -15.27
CA ILE A 686 23.10 -18.91 -16.70
C ILE A 686 24.17 -19.81 -17.34
N PRO A 687 25.48 -19.52 -17.22
CA PRO A 687 26.50 -20.40 -17.80
C PRO A 687 26.51 -21.79 -17.15
N LEU A 688 26.29 -21.88 -15.83
CA LEU A 688 26.27 -23.17 -15.12
C LEU A 688 25.13 -24.08 -15.60
N LEU A 689 23.91 -23.53 -15.76
CA LEU A 689 22.77 -24.30 -16.25
C LEU A 689 22.98 -24.74 -17.70
N LYS A 690 23.56 -23.89 -18.56
CA LYS A 690 23.93 -24.29 -19.93
C LYS A 690 24.95 -25.43 -19.93
N GLU A 691 25.96 -25.39 -19.06
CA GLU A 691 26.96 -26.46 -18.90
C GLU A 691 26.31 -27.77 -18.44
N ARG A 692 25.28 -27.69 -17.59
CA ARG A 692 24.47 -28.85 -17.14
C ARG A 692 23.45 -29.32 -18.18
N GLY A 693 23.42 -28.74 -19.37
CA GLY A 693 22.57 -29.13 -20.48
C GLY A 693 21.16 -28.57 -20.43
N TYR A 694 20.89 -27.53 -19.64
CA TYR A 694 19.60 -26.84 -19.65
C TYR A 694 19.47 -25.90 -20.86
N THR A 695 18.29 -25.88 -21.43
CA THR A 695 17.89 -24.92 -22.47
C THR A 695 17.13 -23.76 -21.84
N PHE A 696 17.31 -22.55 -22.39
CA PHE A 696 16.63 -21.35 -21.92
C PHE A 696 15.58 -20.89 -22.92
N GLY A 697 14.41 -20.53 -22.42
CA GLY A 697 13.39 -19.84 -23.19
C GLY A 697 12.51 -18.96 -22.31
N THR A 698 11.28 -18.73 -22.74
CA THR A 698 10.30 -17.85 -22.11
C THR A 698 9.03 -18.61 -21.78
N VAL A 699 8.10 -17.93 -21.11
CA VAL A 699 6.75 -18.48 -20.85
C VAL A 699 6.02 -18.84 -22.15
N ALA A 700 6.30 -18.16 -23.26
CA ALA A 700 5.71 -18.51 -24.56
C ALA A 700 6.11 -19.92 -25.02
N ASP A 701 7.37 -20.30 -24.79
CA ASP A 701 7.89 -21.61 -25.16
C ASP A 701 7.28 -22.72 -24.29
N LEU A 702 6.98 -22.45 -23.01
CA LEU A 702 6.27 -23.38 -22.12
C LEU A 702 4.81 -23.60 -22.57
N LEU A 703 4.20 -22.58 -23.17
CA LEU A 703 2.82 -22.60 -23.66
C LEU A 703 2.67 -23.10 -25.11
N ASP A 704 3.78 -23.41 -25.80
CA ASP A 704 3.79 -23.68 -27.25
C ASP A 704 3.13 -22.55 -28.08
N GLN A 705 3.26 -21.31 -27.61
CA GLN A 705 2.72 -20.11 -28.26
C GLN A 705 3.86 -19.23 -28.78
N ARG A 706 3.55 -18.34 -29.74
CA ARG A 706 4.51 -17.30 -30.11
C ARG A 706 4.33 -16.11 -29.19
N ARG A 707 5.39 -15.32 -29.09
CA ARG A 707 5.41 -14.05 -28.36
C ARG A 707 4.24 -13.12 -28.75
N ASP A 708 3.91 -13.04 -30.03
CA ASP A 708 2.81 -12.19 -30.53
C ASP A 708 1.42 -12.70 -30.12
N ASP A 709 1.27 -14.01 -29.85
CA ASP A 709 0.01 -14.59 -29.39
C ASP A 709 -0.25 -14.22 -27.92
N LEU A 710 0.83 -14.12 -27.10
CA LEU A 710 0.75 -13.65 -25.72
C LEU A 710 0.82 -12.12 -25.56
N MET A 711 1.37 -11.43 -26.55
CA MET A 711 1.44 -9.96 -26.60
C MET A 711 0.77 -9.38 -27.86
N PRO A 712 -0.56 -9.55 -28.00
CA PRO A 712 -1.27 -9.26 -29.24
C PRO A 712 -1.33 -7.77 -29.56
N THR A 713 -1.47 -7.46 -30.85
CA THR A 713 -1.72 -6.08 -31.31
C THR A 713 -3.08 -5.57 -30.84
N LEU A 714 -3.16 -4.27 -30.60
CA LEU A 714 -4.39 -3.59 -30.20
C LEU A 714 -5.45 -3.62 -31.30
N ARG A 715 -6.73 -3.78 -30.90
CA ARG A 715 -7.89 -3.59 -31.78
C ARG A 715 -8.06 -2.10 -32.12
N ASP A 716 -8.68 -1.80 -33.26
CA ASP A 716 -8.83 -0.41 -33.72
C ASP A 716 -9.59 0.49 -32.73
N GLN A 717 -10.56 -0.08 -32.00
CA GLN A 717 -11.32 0.63 -30.96
C GLN A 717 -10.44 1.05 -29.77
N ASP A 718 -9.44 0.25 -29.41
CA ASP A 718 -8.53 0.55 -28.30
C ASP A 718 -7.46 1.58 -28.68
N ARG A 719 -7.09 1.70 -29.97
CA ARG A 719 -6.02 2.61 -30.43
C ARG A 719 -6.28 4.09 -30.09
N MET A 720 -7.53 4.55 -30.21
CA MET A 720 -7.91 5.93 -29.90
C MET A 720 -7.88 6.21 -28.38
N ILE A 721 -8.36 5.24 -27.58
CA ILE A 721 -8.36 5.31 -26.11
C ILE A 721 -6.93 5.36 -25.58
N ILE A 722 -6.02 4.59 -26.17
CA ILE A 722 -4.64 4.47 -25.70
C ILE A 722 -3.80 5.72 -25.97
N GLY A 723 -4.04 6.42 -27.09
CA GLY A 723 -3.42 7.73 -27.32
C GLY A 723 -3.84 8.75 -26.25
N TYR A 724 -5.09 8.67 -25.83
CA TYR A 724 -5.64 9.49 -24.76
C TYR A 724 -5.09 9.10 -23.38
N ASP A 725 -5.07 7.81 -23.03
CA ASP A 725 -4.52 7.32 -21.77
C ASP A 725 -3.05 7.72 -21.62
N ARG A 726 -2.24 7.61 -22.70
CA ARG A 726 -0.84 8.05 -22.69
C ARG A 726 -0.71 9.52 -22.33
N PHE A 727 -1.53 10.37 -22.94
CA PHE A 727 -1.53 11.81 -22.64
C PHE A 727 -1.87 12.07 -21.16
N VAL A 728 -2.85 11.35 -20.60
CA VAL A 728 -3.21 11.50 -19.18
C VAL A 728 -2.09 11.04 -18.26
N PHE A 729 -1.50 9.86 -18.50
CA PHE A 729 -0.37 9.36 -17.71
C PHE A 729 0.83 10.33 -17.76
N GLU A 730 1.14 10.91 -18.94
CA GLU A 730 2.17 11.94 -19.07
C GLU A 730 1.83 13.20 -18.26
N VAL A 731 0.61 13.71 -18.36
CA VAL A 731 0.16 14.89 -17.61
C VAL A 731 0.27 14.66 -16.10
N LEU A 732 -0.09 13.47 -15.61
CA LEU A 732 0.03 13.12 -14.20
C LEU A 732 1.50 13.06 -13.77
N PHE A 733 2.35 12.38 -14.54
CA PHE A 733 3.78 12.25 -14.25
C PHE A 733 4.50 13.60 -14.26
N PHE A 734 4.35 14.38 -15.34
CA PHE A 734 4.95 15.72 -15.43
C PHE A 734 4.34 16.67 -14.40
N GLY A 735 3.05 16.52 -14.08
CA GLY A 735 2.38 17.26 -13.02
C GLY A 735 3.05 17.04 -11.66
N GLU A 736 3.31 15.78 -11.29
CA GLU A 736 4.02 15.44 -10.06
C GLU A 736 5.44 16.02 -10.03
N LEU A 737 6.19 15.87 -11.13
CA LEU A 737 7.55 16.42 -11.25
C LEU A 737 7.59 17.94 -11.14
N ILE A 738 6.67 18.64 -11.82
CA ILE A 738 6.55 20.10 -11.78
C ILE A 738 6.16 20.54 -10.37
N LEU A 739 5.19 19.88 -9.72
CA LEU A 739 4.80 20.20 -8.35
C LEU A 739 5.95 20.00 -7.36
N GLY A 740 6.68 18.89 -7.44
CA GLY A 740 7.88 18.65 -6.64
C GLY A 740 8.98 19.70 -6.86
N GLY A 741 9.23 20.08 -8.12
CA GLY A 741 10.18 21.15 -8.47
C GLY A 741 9.75 22.52 -7.94
N LEU A 742 8.47 22.87 -8.09
CA LEU A 742 7.88 24.09 -7.55
C LEU A 742 7.95 24.13 -6.01
N PHE A 743 7.75 22.99 -5.35
CA PHE A 743 7.90 22.85 -3.90
C PHE A 743 9.32 23.19 -3.45
N ILE A 744 10.33 22.55 -4.03
CA ILE A 744 11.74 22.80 -3.69
C ILE A 744 12.11 24.26 -3.96
N LEU A 745 11.71 24.78 -5.12
CA LEU A 745 11.94 26.17 -5.48
C LEU A 745 11.28 27.13 -4.49
N ALA A 746 10.04 26.86 -4.08
CA ALA A 746 9.31 27.65 -3.08
C ALA A 746 10.03 27.66 -1.73
N VAL A 747 10.50 26.50 -1.25
CA VAL A 747 11.26 26.41 0.01
C VAL A 747 12.57 27.21 -0.09
N VAL A 748 13.34 27.03 -1.16
CA VAL A 748 14.62 27.73 -1.35
C VAL A 748 14.42 29.24 -1.43
N LEU A 749 13.44 29.71 -2.21
CA LEU A 749 13.13 31.14 -2.32
C LEU A 749 12.60 31.71 -0.99
N GLY A 750 11.78 30.94 -0.28
CA GLY A 750 11.24 31.32 1.04
C GLY A 750 12.34 31.51 2.08
N ILE A 751 13.21 30.50 2.24
CA ILE A 751 14.37 30.55 3.16
C ILE A 751 15.29 31.70 2.75
N GLY A 752 15.64 31.79 1.46
CA GLY A 752 16.52 32.84 0.93
C GLY A 752 15.99 34.24 1.22
N ARG A 753 14.69 34.50 1.01
CA ARG A 753 14.05 35.78 1.35
C ARG A 753 14.18 36.09 2.83
N VAL A 754 13.81 35.15 3.71
CA VAL A 754 13.84 35.38 5.16
C VAL A 754 15.26 35.68 5.62
N LEU A 755 16.25 34.93 5.17
CA LEU A 755 17.66 35.17 5.50
C LEU A 755 18.15 36.55 5.03
N ILE A 756 17.79 36.97 3.81
CA ILE A 756 18.15 38.30 3.28
C ILE A 756 17.49 39.40 4.11
N VAL A 757 16.19 39.31 4.39
CA VAL A 757 15.46 40.31 5.19
C VAL A 757 16.06 40.39 6.59
N LEU A 758 16.36 39.25 7.22
CA LEU A 758 16.98 39.22 8.55
C LEU A 758 18.37 39.82 8.56
N LEU A 759 19.21 39.47 7.58
CA LEU A 759 20.55 40.06 7.44
C LEU A 759 20.45 41.59 7.32
N LEU A 760 19.60 42.09 6.42
CA LEU A 760 19.42 43.54 6.22
C LEU A 760 18.84 44.22 7.46
N ALA A 761 17.88 43.60 8.16
CA ALA A 761 17.31 44.14 9.39
C ALA A 761 18.34 44.19 10.53
N LEU A 762 19.21 43.19 10.66
CA LEU A 762 20.30 43.17 11.64
C LEU A 762 21.38 44.20 11.31
N LEU A 763 21.74 44.36 10.05
CA LEU A 763 22.65 45.43 9.60
C LEU A 763 22.05 46.82 9.84
N ALA A 764 20.75 46.98 9.62
CA ALA A 764 20.02 48.21 9.95
C ALA A 764 20.05 48.47 11.46
N LEU A 765 19.86 47.46 12.31
CA LEU A 765 20.03 47.60 13.76
C LEU A 765 21.44 48.06 14.14
N ILE A 766 22.49 47.47 13.55
CA ILE A 766 23.88 47.88 13.83
C ILE A 766 24.11 49.34 13.45
N ARG A 767 23.55 49.80 12.32
CA ARG A 767 23.57 51.21 11.92
C ARG A 767 22.84 52.09 12.92
N ASP A 768 21.62 51.72 13.33
CA ASP A 768 20.79 52.50 14.25
C ASP A 768 21.41 52.58 15.65
N LEU A 769 22.13 51.53 16.10
CA LEU A 769 22.88 51.55 17.36
C LEU A 769 24.09 52.49 17.31
N ARG A 770 24.74 52.63 16.15
CA ARG A 770 25.86 53.55 15.94
C ARG A 770 25.41 55.00 15.74
N HIS A 771 24.21 55.17 15.19
CA HIS A 771 23.61 56.48 14.91
C HIS A 771 22.18 56.52 15.43
N PRO A 772 21.99 56.75 16.75
CA PRO A 772 20.66 56.79 17.35
C PRO A 772 19.80 57.87 16.70
N SER A 773 18.53 57.56 16.43
CA SER A 773 17.59 58.53 15.86
C SER A 773 17.47 59.77 16.76
N PRO A 774 17.77 60.97 16.24
CA PRO A 774 17.62 62.20 17.01
C PRO A 774 16.13 62.49 17.27
N ILE A 775 15.80 63.00 18.46
CA ILE A 775 14.47 63.55 18.75
C ILE A 775 14.55 65.05 18.51
N MET A 776 13.87 65.53 17.47
CA MET A 776 13.82 66.97 17.18
C MET A 776 12.73 67.65 18.02
N THR A 777 12.96 68.90 18.39
CA THR A 777 11.96 69.75 19.06
C THR A 777 11.46 70.81 18.09
N ALA A 778 10.24 71.30 18.30
CA ALA A 778 9.64 72.30 17.42
C ALA A 778 10.41 73.64 17.37
N ALA A 779 11.24 73.94 18.38
CA ALA A 779 12.08 75.14 18.40
C ALA A 779 13.22 75.10 17.35
N THR A 780 13.59 73.90 16.89
CA THR A 780 14.75 73.67 16.00
C THR A 780 14.35 72.91 14.72
N GLY A 781 13.08 72.56 14.58
CA GLY A 781 12.56 71.75 13.48
C GLY A 781 11.57 72.51 12.57
N PRO A 782 11.21 71.91 11.42
CA PRO A 782 10.28 72.50 10.46
C PRO A 782 8.85 72.55 11.02
N THR A 783 8.01 73.41 10.43
CA THR A 783 6.61 73.50 10.87
C THR A 783 5.81 72.28 10.44
N VAL A 784 4.97 71.76 11.33
CA VAL A 784 4.22 70.50 11.10
C VAL A 784 2.72 70.74 11.07
N THR A 785 2.07 70.30 9.99
CA THR A 785 0.61 70.16 9.91
C THR A 785 0.25 68.68 10.02
N VAL A 786 -0.62 68.33 10.96
CA VAL A 786 -1.16 66.97 11.10
C VAL A 786 -2.50 66.88 10.37
N LEU A 787 -2.67 65.90 9.50
CA LEU A 787 -3.87 65.65 8.72
C LEU A 787 -4.54 64.36 9.18
N VAL A 788 -5.83 64.43 9.52
CA VAL A 788 -6.64 63.27 9.92
C VAL A 788 -7.91 63.24 9.07
N ALA A 789 -7.99 62.29 8.13
CA ALA A 789 -9.22 62.03 7.39
C ALA A 789 -10.12 61.08 8.20
N ALA A 790 -11.38 61.45 8.38
CA ALA A 790 -12.36 60.73 9.17
C ALA A 790 -13.64 60.49 8.37
N TYR A 791 -14.10 59.24 8.34
CA TYR A 791 -15.42 58.87 7.85
C TYR A 791 -16.03 57.81 8.75
N ASN A 792 -17.05 58.22 9.50
CA ASN A 792 -17.74 57.39 10.47
C ASN A 792 -16.83 56.77 11.56
N GLU A 793 -16.03 57.61 12.22
CA GLU A 793 -15.01 57.31 13.23
C GLU A 793 -15.33 57.91 14.62
N GLY A 794 -16.61 58.19 14.93
CA GLY A 794 -17.03 58.89 16.15
C GLY A 794 -16.54 58.25 17.46
N LYS A 795 -16.38 56.92 17.49
CA LYS A 795 -15.89 56.20 18.68
C LYS A 795 -14.41 56.40 19.00
N VAL A 796 -13.59 56.82 18.03
CA VAL A 796 -12.12 56.85 18.15
C VAL A 796 -11.52 58.24 17.91
N ILE A 797 -12.16 59.07 17.09
CA ILE A 797 -11.60 60.35 16.63
C ILE A 797 -11.18 61.29 17.76
N ALA A 798 -11.96 61.34 18.85
CA ALA A 798 -11.63 62.19 20.01
C ALA A 798 -10.29 61.80 20.66
N ARG A 799 -10.05 60.49 20.86
CA ARG A 799 -8.80 60.01 21.46
C ARG A 799 -7.60 60.27 20.55
N THR A 800 -7.80 60.13 19.25
CA THR A 800 -6.79 60.44 18.23
C THR A 800 -6.40 61.92 18.28
N MET A 801 -7.38 62.83 18.27
CA MET A 801 -7.15 64.28 18.42
C MET A 801 -6.41 64.62 19.72
N GLU A 802 -6.83 64.04 20.85
CA GLU A 802 -6.17 64.23 22.15
C GLU A 802 -4.72 63.72 22.14
N SER A 803 -4.44 62.58 21.50
CA SER A 803 -3.08 62.02 21.42
C SER A 803 -2.13 62.91 20.62
N ILE A 804 -2.59 63.47 19.50
CA ILE A 804 -1.82 64.38 18.65
C ILE A 804 -1.46 65.66 19.44
N MET A 805 -2.42 66.21 20.17
CA MET A 805 -2.25 67.45 20.92
C MET A 805 -1.41 67.28 22.19
N LYS A 806 -1.22 66.05 22.66
CA LYS A 806 -0.27 65.68 23.73
C LYS A 806 1.16 65.43 23.22
N SER A 807 1.43 65.61 21.93
CA SER A 807 2.78 65.43 21.39
C SER A 807 3.80 66.37 22.04
N ARG A 808 4.99 65.85 22.31
CA ARG A 808 6.14 66.64 22.78
C ARG A 808 6.68 67.57 21.68
N TYR A 809 6.39 67.27 20.42
CA TYR A 809 6.67 68.18 19.31
C TYR A 809 5.49 69.16 19.19
N ALA A 810 5.75 70.46 19.35
CA ALA A 810 4.70 71.47 19.20
C ALA A 810 4.30 71.59 17.71
N ILE A 811 3.16 70.99 17.37
CA ILE A 811 2.59 71.08 16.02
C ILE A 811 2.07 72.49 15.73
N LYS A 812 2.13 72.91 14.47
CA LYS A 812 1.61 74.20 14.01
C LYS A 812 0.10 74.18 13.94
N GLU A 813 -0.44 73.13 13.31
CA GLU A 813 -1.88 72.93 13.19
C GLU A 813 -2.27 71.45 13.02
N LEU A 814 -3.49 71.11 13.43
CA LEU A 814 -4.17 69.84 13.21
C LEU A 814 -5.40 70.11 12.34
N ILE A 815 -5.51 69.45 11.20
CA ILE A 815 -6.66 69.52 10.31
C ILE A 815 -7.36 68.17 10.30
N VAL A 816 -8.58 68.13 10.83
CA VAL A 816 -9.46 66.97 10.79
C VAL A 816 -10.45 67.16 9.64
N ILE A 817 -10.50 66.22 8.71
CA ILE A 817 -11.37 66.28 7.53
C ILE A 817 -12.46 65.22 7.68
N ASP A 818 -13.69 65.67 7.90
CA ASP A 818 -14.88 64.81 7.89
C ASP A 818 -15.36 64.60 6.45
N ASP A 819 -15.19 63.38 5.94
CA ASP A 819 -15.48 62.99 4.55
C ASP A 819 -16.94 62.53 4.39
N GLY A 820 -17.89 63.35 4.85
CA GLY A 820 -19.32 63.11 4.72
C GLY A 820 -19.85 62.02 5.66
N SER A 821 -19.37 61.99 6.91
CA SER A 821 -19.81 60.99 7.90
C SER A 821 -21.32 60.99 8.09
N THR A 822 -21.88 59.79 8.17
CA THR A 822 -23.30 59.51 8.44
C THR A 822 -23.60 59.22 9.91
N ASP A 823 -22.57 59.07 10.75
CA ASP A 823 -22.69 58.91 12.20
C ASP A 823 -22.37 60.22 12.96
N ASP A 824 -22.09 60.13 14.26
CA ASP A 824 -21.82 61.26 15.14
C ASP A 824 -20.38 61.83 15.04
N THR A 825 -19.53 61.34 14.12
CA THR A 825 -18.11 61.73 13.98
C THR A 825 -17.88 63.24 14.00
N LEU A 826 -18.61 63.99 13.16
CA LEU A 826 -18.45 65.44 13.07
C LEU A 826 -18.80 66.13 14.40
N SER A 827 -19.81 65.63 15.10
CA SER A 827 -20.23 66.18 16.39
C SER A 827 -19.20 65.88 17.48
N VAL A 828 -18.67 64.65 17.53
CA VAL A 828 -17.63 64.23 18.46
C VAL A 828 -16.33 64.99 18.22
N ALA A 829 -15.92 65.20 16.96
CA ALA A 829 -14.73 65.99 16.63
C ALA A 829 -14.85 67.44 17.10
N ARG A 830 -16.03 68.07 16.93
CA ARG A 830 -16.30 69.44 17.43
C ARG A 830 -16.32 69.52 18.96
N GLN A 831 -16.83 68.50 19.63
CA GLN A 831 -16.77 68.41 21.09
C GLN A 831 -15.33 68.26 21.59
N ALA A 832 -14.53 67.40 20.94
CA ALA A 832 -13.12 67.23 21.25
C ALA A 832 -12.32 68.52 21.04
N LEU A 833 -12.55 69.24 19.93
CA LEU A 833 -11.99 70.58 19.68
C LEU A 833 -12.27 71.52 20.86
N THR A 834 -13.52 71.60 21.30
CA THR A 834 -13.93 72.47 22.41
C THR A 834 -13.26 72.07 23.72
N ARG A 835 -13.13 70.76 23.99
CA ARG A 835 -12.45 70.22 25.17
C ARG A 835 -10.94 70.52 25.16
N ILE A 836 -10.28 70.45 24.00
CA ILE A 836 -8.82 70.59 23.90
C ILE A 836 -8.37 72.06 23.89
N GLU A 837 -9.03 72.93 23.13
CA GLU A 837 -8.59 74.34 22.97
C GLU A 837 -9.40 75.35 23.80
N GLY A 838 -10.52 74.92 24.39
CA GLY A 838 -11.44 75.81 25.11
C GLY A 838 -12.29 76.69 24.18
N PRO A 839 -13.50 77.11 24.59
CA PRO A 839 -14.47 77.78 23.72
C PRO A 839 -14.06 79.20 23.23
N LYS A 840 -13.02 79.82 23.82
CA LYS A 840 -12.62 81.22 23.54
C LYS A 840 -11.13 81.42 23.20
N SER A 841 -10.40 80.38 22.79
CA SER A 841 -8.98 80.54 22.41
C SER A 841 -8.82 81.42 21.15
N LYS A 842 -8.01 82.48 21.25
CA LYS A 842 -7.64 83.38 20.12
C LYS A 842 -6.61 82.77 19.16
N LYS A 843 -5.95 81.66 19.53
CA LYS A 843 -5.02 80.91 18.66
C LYS A 843 -5.53 79.47 18.49
N ARG A 844 -6.41 79.26 17.49
CA ARG A 844 -6.88 77.92 17.12
C ARG A 844 -5.81 77.19 16.32
N ARG A 845 -5.30 76.07 16.85
CA ARG A 845 -4.41 75.15 16.16
C ARG A 845 -5.19 74.00 15.50
N ILE A 846 -6.42 73.74 15.91
CA ILE A 846 -7.25 72.68 15.32
C ILE A 846 -8.28 73.27 14.35
N ARG A 847 -8.35 72.71 13.14
CA ARG A 847 -9.37 73.01 12.12
C ARG A 847 -10.14 71.74 11.79
N ILE A 848 -11.46 71.87 11.67
CA ILE A 848 -12.34 70.78 11.23
C ILE A 848 -12.96 71.19 9.90
N LEU A 849 -12.68 70.43 8.86
CA LEU A 849 -13.26 70.57 7.52
C LEU A 849 -14.34 69.52 7.33
N HIS A 850 -15.38 69.84 6.56
CA HIS A 850 -16.43 68.91 6.18
C HIS A 850 -16.61 68.94 4.66
N GLN A 851 -16.77 67.78 4.05
CA GLN A 851 -17.02 67.61 2.62
C GLN A 851 -18.02 66.48 2.37
N GLU A 852 -18.55 66.38 1.15
CA GLU A 852 -19.28 65.18 0.73
C GLU A 852 -18.33 63.98 0.59
N ASN A 853 -18.83 62.77 0.84
CA ASN A 853 -18.00 61.56 0.81
C ASN A 853 -17.39 61.32 -0.57
N ALA A 854 -16.10 61.57 -0.68
CA ALA A 854 -15.29 61.40 -1.88
C ALA A 854 -14.13 60.41 -1.69
N GLY A 855 -13.99 59.83 -0.49
CA GLY A 855 -12.96 58.88 -0.12
C GLY A 855 -11.72 59.53 0.51
N LYS A 856 -10.97 58.71 1.25
CA LYS A 856 -9.80 59.14 2.04
C LYS A 856 -8.78 59.98 1.25
N SER A 857 -8.41 59.57 0.03
CA SER A 857 -7.45 60.35 -0.78
C SER A 857 -7.94 61.76 -1.08
N ALA A 858 -9.23 61.90 -1.43
CA ALA A 858 -9.84 63.21 -1.70
C ALA A 858 -9.90 64.07 -0.44
N ALA A 859 -10.27 63.47 0.71
CA ALA A 859 -10.27 64.14 2.00
C ALA A 859 -8.87 64.60 2.43
N LEU A 860 -7.84 63.79 2.23
CA LEU A 860 -6.46 64.17 2.50
C LEU A 860 -5.98 65.30 1.59
N ASN A 861 -6.32 65.27 0.29
CA ASN A 861 -5.98 66.36 -0.63
C ASN A 861 -6.66 67.67 -0.26
N HIS A 862 -7.95 67.63 0.10
CA HIS A 862 -8.66 68.80 0.61
C HIS A 862 -7.98 69.34 1.88
N GLY A 863 -7.51 68.47 2.77
CA GLY A 863 -6.68 68.87 3.91
C GLY A 863 -5.34 69.53 3.52
N ILE A 864 -4.67 69.03 2.48
CA ILE A 864 -3.39 69.56 1.97
C ILE A 864 -3.53 70.98 1.44
N GLU A 865 -4.68 71.34 0.85
CA GLU A 865 -4.96 72.70 0.34
C GLU A 865 -4.93 73.74 1.47
N TYR A 866 -5.35 73.37 2.68
CA TYR A 866 -5.35 74.25 3.86
C TYR A 866 -4.09 74.12 4.71
N ALA A 867 -3.23 73.14 4.43
CA ALA A 867 -2.04 72.85 5.23
C ALA A 867 -0.91 73.85 4.96
N THR A 868 -0.41 74.47 6.03
CA THR A 868 0.64 75.51 5.97
C THR A 868 1.98 75.08 6.57
N GLY A 869 2.09 73.83 7.00
CA GLY A 869 3.34 73.23 7.50
C GLY A 869 4.30 72.85 6.36
N ASP A 870 5.59 72.85 6.68
CA ASP A 870 6.67 72.36 5.81
C ASP A 870 6.67 70.82 5.73
N VAL A 871 6.19 70.16 6.79
CA VAL A 871 6.01 68.70 6.89
C VAL A 871 4.54 68.39 7.17
N LEU A 872 4.00 67.42 6.43
CA LEU A 872 2.65 66.90 6.57
C LEU A 872 2.70 65.55 7.27
N VAL A 873 2.07 65.43 8.44
CA VAL A 873 1.92 64.16 9.14
C VAL A 873 0.51 63.65 8.91
N CYS A 874 0.36 62.57 8.15
CA CYS A 874 -0.92 61.90 7.96
C CYS A 874 -1.08 60.82 9.03
N LEU A 875 -2.22 60.84 9.70
CA LEU A 875 -2.57 59.89 10.76
C LEU A 875 -4.00 59.39 10.53
N ASP A 876 -4.21 58.08 10.66
CA ASP A 876 -5.57 57.52 10.60
C ASP A 876 -6.39 57.95 11.82
N ALA A 877 -7.69 58.14 11.62
CA ALA A 877 -8.62 58.59 12.66
C ALA A 877 -8.74 57.64 13.88
N ASP A 878 -8.24 56.40 13.76
CA ASP A 878 -8.23 55.37 14.81
C ASP A 878 -6.84 55.14 15.44
N THR A 879 -5.84 55.95 15.09
CA THR A 879 -4.46 55.74 15.54
C THR A 879 -4.09 56.67 16.68
N ILE A 880 -3.55 56.11 17.77
CA ILE A 880 -3.02 56.85 18.91
C ILE A 880 -1.51 56.97 18.75
N ALA A 881 -1.01 58.18 18.51
CA ALA A 881 0.42 58.45 18.39
C ALA A 881 1.10 58.52 19.77
N ALA A 882 2.28 57.91 19.93
CA ALA A 882 3.09 58.09 21.13
C ALA A 882 3.57 59.55 21.25
N PRO A 883 3.79 60.09 22.47
CA PRO A 883 4.10 61.51 22.66
C PRO A 883 5.32 62.02 21.87
N ASP A 884 6.32 61.17 21.65
CA ASP A 884 7.55 61.47 20.92
C ASP A 884 7.50 61.08 19.42
N ALA A 885 6.42 60.44 18.95
CA ALA A 885 6.33 59.92 17.59
C ALA A 885 6.52 61.00 16.51
N ILE A 886 5.83 62.13 16.62
CA ILE A 886 5.92 63.23 15.64
C ILE A 886 7.35 63.81 15.60
N GLY A 887 7.96 64.04 16.76
CA GLY A 887 9.31 64.61 16.83
C GLY A 887 10.38 63.70 16.22
N ARG A 888 10.23 62.38 16.37
CA ARG A 888 11.10 61.38 15.73
C ARG A 888 10.93 61.32 14.23
N LEU A 889 9.69 61.35 13.73
CA LEU A 889 9.43 61.40 12.28
C LEU A 889 10.05 62.63 11.64
N VAL A 890 9.87 63.79 12.29
CA VAL A 890 10.27 65.08 11.74
C VAL A 890 11.80 65.25 11.68
N ALA A 891 12.54 64.59 12.56
CA ALA A 891 14.00 64.64 12.62
C ALA A 891 14.69 64.23 11.31
N HIS A 892 14.08 63.36 10.51
CA HIS A 892 14.65 62.89 9.24
C HIS A 892 14.54 63.91 8.09
N PHE A 893 13.70 64.94 8.22
CA PHE A 893 13.54 65.95 7.15
C PHE A 893 14.66 67.00 7.13
N SER A 894 15.61 66.94 8.07
CA SER A 894 16.87 67.68 7.98
C SER A 894 17.68 67.29 6.73
N ASP A 895 17.48 66.07 6.20
CA ASP A 895 17.98 65.68 4.88
C ASP A 895 16.95 66.06 3.80
N GLU A 896 17.32 67.00 2.92
CA GLU A 896 16.47 67.49 1.82
C GLU A 896 16.04 66.39 0.84
N ARG A 897 16.83 65.30 0.74
CA ARG A 897 16.52 64.16 -0.12
C ARG A 897 15.41 63.29 0.44
N VAL A 898 15.05 63.43 1.71
CA VAL A 898 13.95 62.67 2.33
C VAL A 898 12.61 63.27 1.92
N GLY A 899 11.83 62.49 1.18
CA GLY A 899 10.48 62.86 0.75
C GLY A 899 9.40 62.36 1.71
N GLY A 900 9.67 61.29 2.46
CA GLY A 900 8.74 60.78 3.46
C GLY A 900 9.36 59.79 4.45
N VAL A 901 8.70 59.65 5.60
CA VAL A 901 9.17 58.89 6.76
C VAL A 901 8.03 58.02 7.29
N ALA A 902 8.27 56.72 7.39
CA ALA A 902 7.32 55.74 7.87
C ALA A 902 7.48 55.52 9.38
N GLY A 903 6.39 55.67 10.15
CA GLY A 903 6.35 55.32 11.56
C GLY A 903 6.09 53.83 11.81
N ASN A 904 6.41 53.37 13.01
CA ASN A 904 6.17 52.02 13.47
C ASN A 904 4.72 51.85 13.97
N ILE A 905 3.95 50.96 13.32
CA ILE A 905 2.55 50.73 13.67
C ILE A 905 2.46 49.48 14.54
N LYS A 906 1.81 49.63 15.71
CA LYS A 906 1.53 48.54 16.63
C LYS A 906 0.03 48.30 16.76
N VAL A 907 -0.35 47.03 16.89
CA VAL A 907 -1.73 46.63 17.12
C VAL A 907 -2.11 46.89 18.58
N GLY A 908 -3.10 47.77 18.81
CA GLY A 908 -3.54 48.17 20.14
C GLY A 908 -4.70 47.35 20.74
N ASN A 909 -5.40 46.53 19.94
CA ASN A 909 -6.56 45.73 20.38
C ASN A 909 -6.31 44.20 20.27
N ARG A 910 -5.39 43.67 21.07
CA ARG A 910 -4.98 42.23 21.05
C ARG A 910 -5.94 41.30 21.83
N SER A 911 -7.25 41.47 21.63
CA SER A 911 -8.31 40.80 22.38
C SER A 911 -8.57 39.31 22.05
N ASN A 912 -8.25 38.84 20.85
CA ASN A 912 -8.51 37.45 20.42
C ASN A 912 -7.38 36.87 19.56
N LEU A 913 -7.49 35.61 19.13
CA LEU A 913 -6.45 34.96 18.31
C LEU A 913 -6.23 35.68 16.98
N LEU A 914 -7.29 36.16 16.31
CA LEU A 914 -7.19 36.87 15.04
C LEU A 914 -6.43 38.21 15.18
N THR A 915 -6.68 38.98 16.24
CA THR A 915 -5.96 40.24 16.49
C THR A 915 -4.53 40.01 16.98
N LYS A 916 -4.26 38.89 17.68
CA LYS A 916 -2.89 38.44 18.03
C LYS A 916 -2.10 38.01 16.80
N TRP A 917 -2.68 37.25 15.87
CA TRP A 917 -2.05 36.86 14.61
C TRP A 917 -1.73 38.07 13.74
N GLN A 918 -2.64 39.05 13.66
CA GLN A 918 -2.35 40.32 13.00
C GLN A 918 -1.19 41.07 13.68
N ALA A 919 -1.11 41.06 15.01
CA ALA A 919 0.05 41.66 15.69
C ALA A 919 1.38 40.99 15.31
N ILE A 920 1.41 39.65 15.21
CA ILE A 920 2.58 38.90 14.72
C ILE A 920 2.91 39.33 13.28
N GLU A 921 1.93 39.41 12.38
CA GLU A 921 2.13 39.82 10.99
C GLU A 921 2.70 41.23 10.87
N TYR A 922 2.18 42.20 11.63
CA TYR A 922 2.68 43.58 11.64
C TYR A 922 4.16 43.63 12.05
N ILE A 923 4.53 42.92 13.11
CA ILE A 923 5.92 42.89 13.60
C ILE A 923 6.84 42.18 12.60
N THR A 924 6.44 41.01 12.11
CA THR A 924 7.31 40.11 11.34
C THR A 924 7.38 40.43 9.85
N SER A 925 6.33 41.00 9.26
CA SER A 925 6.24 41.24 7.81
C SER A 925 6.13 42.71 7.43
N GLN A 926 5.60 43.61 8.28
CA GLN A 926 5.53 45.03 7.93
C GLN A 926 6.69 45.83 8.52
N ASN A 927 6.94 45.69 9.82
CA ASN A 927 7.98 46.45 10.51
C ASN A 927 9.38 45.96 10.13
N LEU A 928 9.58 44.64 10.13
CA LEU A 928 10.85 44.03 9.74
C LEU A 928 11.22 44.35 8.28
N ASP A 929 10.29 44.14 7.33
CA ASP A 929 10.53 44.40 5.91
C ASP A 929 10.83 45.88 5.65
N ARG A 930 10.16 46.82 6.36
CA ARG A 930 10.45 48.26 6.24
C ARG A 930 11.81 48.64 6.84
N ARG A 931 12.18 48.06 7.98
CA ARG A 931 13.51 48.26 8.58
C ARG A 931 14.62 47.76 7.65
N ALA A 932 14.46 46.57 7.08
CA ALA A 932 15.38 46.02 6.08
C ALA A 932 15.41 46.90 4.82
N GLY A 933 14.25 47.35 4.34
CA GLY A 933 14.12 48.18 3.15
C GLY A 933 14.76 49.57 3.29
N ASP A 934 14.73 50.19 4.48
CA ASP A 934 15.36 51.50 4.70
C ASP A 934 16.88 51.49 4.47
N LEU A 935 17.57 50.41 4.87
CA LEU A 935 19.01 50.27 4.71
C LEU A 935 19.44 50.36 3.25
N VAL A 936 18.64 49.81 2.34
CA VAL A 936 18.92 49.75 0.89
C VAL A 936 18.10 50.76 0.09
N ASN A 937 17.46 51.73 0.76
CA ASN A 937 16.56 52.70 0.13
C ASN A 937 15.48 52.04 -0.76
N ALA A 938 14.76 51.06 -0.19
CA ALA A 938 13.72 50.29 -0.86
C ALA A 938 12.42 50.18 -0.03
N VAL A 939 12.17 51.08 0.94
CA VAL A 939 10.87 51.18 1.63
C VAL A 939 9.74 51.33 0.61
N THR A 940 8.81 50.38 0.60
CA THR A 940 7.75 50.27 -0.42
C THR A 940 6.45 50.97 -0.02
N VAL A 941 6.26 51.28 1.26
CA VAL A 941 5.06 51.98 1.73
C VAL A 941 5.36 52.79 2.99
N ILE A 942 4.95 54.05 3.00
CA ILE A 942 4.79 54.85 4.21
C ILE A 942 3.33 54.70 4.64
N PRO A 943 3.05 54.11 5.81
CA PRO A 943 1.68 53.75 6.16
C PRO A 943 0.84 55.00 6.44
N GLY A 944 -0.38 55.03 5.93
CA GLY A 944 -1.34 56.10 6.24
C GLY A 944 -1.71 56.23 7.72
N ALA A 945 -1.48 55.19 8.53
CA ALA A 945 -1.75 55.20 9.97
C ALA A 945 -0.79 56.11 10.76
N LEU A 946 0.47 56.23 10.33
CA LEU A 946 1.47 57.14 10.92
C LEU A 946 2.59 57.37 9.89
N GLY A 947 2.40 58.39 9.03
CA GLY A 947 3.35 58.73 7.98
C GLY A 947 3.61 60.22 7.93
N ALA A 948 4.87 60.61 7.78
CA ALA A 948 5.26 62.01 7.57
C ALA A 948 5.78 62.23 6.16
N TRP A 949 5.47 63.38 5.57
CA TRP A 949 5.76 63.70 4.18
C TRP A 949 6.28 65.14 4.06
N ARG A 950 7.24 65.36 3.17
CA ARG A 950 7.70 66.72 2.84
C ARG A 950 6.60 67.42 2.03
N ALA A 951 6.09 68.56 2.52
CA ALA A 951 4.92 69.20 1.93
C ALA A 951 5.15 69.64 0.48
N SER A 952 6.34 70.15 0.15
CA SER A 952 6.71 70.51 -1.23
C SER A 952 6.70 69.30 -2.17
N ALA A 953 7.27 68.18 -1.74
CA ALA A 953 7.35 66.95 -2.53
C ALA A 953 5.95 66.36 -2.81
N VAL A 954 5.04 66.37 -1.82
CA VAL A 954 3.65 65.92 -2.00
C VAL A 954 2.91 66.77 -3.03
N ARG A 955 3.08 68.10 -2.97
CA ARG A 955 2.47 69.03 -3.92
C ARG A 955 3.02 68.85 -5.33
N GLU A 956 4.34 68.67 -5.47
CA GLU A 956 4.99 68.39 -6.75
C GLU A 956 4.51 67.06 -7.36
N ALA A 957 4.28 66.04 -6.53
CA ALA A 957 3.76 64.76 -6.98
C ALA A 957 2.27 64.78 -7.36
N GLY A 958 1.54 65.86 -7.06
CA GLY A 958 0.10 66.00 -7.32
C GLY A 958 -0.81 65.41 -6.22
N GLY A 959 -0.33 65.30 -4.98
CA GLY A 959 -1.13 64.81 -3.85
C GLY A 959 -1.41 63.30 -3.86
N PHE A 960 -2.46 62.87 -3.16
CA PHE A 960 -2.94 61.49 -3.11
C PHE A 960 -3.90 61.20 -4.27
N VAL A 961 -3.57 60.24 -5.13
CA VAL A 961 -4.42 59.87 -6.28
C VAL A 961 -5.66 59.07 -5.84
N THR A 962 -6.72 59.08 -6.66
CA THR A 962 -7.99 58.39 -6.36
C THR A 962 -8.20 57.10 -7.18
N ASP A 963 -7.30 56.81 -8.12
CA ASP A 963 -7.38 55.67 -9.04
C ASP A 963 -6.88 54.33 -8.43
N THR A 964 -6.31 54.35 -7.23
CA THR A 964 -5.86 53.17 -6.48
C THR A 964 -6.47 53.13 -5.07
N LEU A 965 -6.60 51.93 -4.49
CA LEU A 965 -7.07 51.73 -3.10
C LEU A 965 -5.96 51.76 -2.04
N ALA A 966 -4.71 51.93 -2.46
CA ALA A 966 -3.51 52.03 -1.63
C ALA A 966 -2.79 53.35 -1.95
N GLU A 967 -3.46 54.45 -1.60
CA GLU A 967 -3.07 55.81 -1.95
C GLU A 967 -1.69 56.21 -1.39
N ASP A 968 -1.35 55.66 -0.23
CA ASP A 968 -0.12 55.88 0.50
C ASP A 968 1.06 55.16 -0.17
N MET A 969 0.85 53.93 -0.63
CA MET A 969 1.80 53.15 -1.42
C MET A 969 2.08 53.80 -2.78
N ASP A 970 1.03 54.25 -3.48
CA ASP A 970 1.17 54.95 -4.77
C ASP A 970 1.97 56.26 -4.63
N LEU A 971 1.66 57.09 -3.62
CA LEU A 971 2.42 58.31 -3.34
C LEU A 971 3.89 58.01 -3.01
N THR A 972 4.14 56.99 -2.18
CA THR A 972 5.50 56.52 -1.87
C THR A 972 6.29 56.24 -3.15
N TRP A 973 5.66 55.56 -4.11
CA TRP A 973 6.32 55.15 -5.36
C TRP A 973 6.51 56.30 -6.33
N ARG A 974 5.55 57.24 -6.42
CA ARG A 974 5.71 58.46 -7.22
C ARG A 974 6.87 59.32 -6.70
N LEU A 975 6.96 59.53 -5.39
CA LEU A 975 8.07 60.30 -4.81
C LEU A 975 9.42 59.62 -5.02
N ARG A 976 9.49 58.28 -4.91
CA ARG A 976 10.71 57.53 -5.24
C ARG A 976 11.12 57.71 -6.69
N ARG A 977 10.16 57.67 -7.62
CA ARG A 977 10.42 57.90 -9.05
C ARG A 977 10.85 59.33 -9.35
N ALA A 978 10.45 60.29 -8.51
CA ALA A 978 10.93 61.68 -8.54
C ALA A 978 12.32 61.87 -7.88
N GLY A 979 12.94 60.79 -7.36
CA GLY A 979 14.30 60.83 -6.80
C GLY A 979 14.38 60.98 -5.29
N TYR A 980 13.25 61.10 -4.59
CA TYR A 980 13.23 61.21 -3.13
C TYR A 980 13.51 59.86 -2.44
N ARG A 981 14.16 59.94 -1.27
CA ARG A 981 14.38 58.83 -0.35
C ARG A 981 13.18 58.69 0.60
N MET A 982 12.79 57.44 0.84
CA MET A 982 11.78 57.06 1.85
C MET A 982 12.49 56.34 2.99
N VAL A 983 12.25 56.81 4.22
CA VAL A 983 12.95 56.35 5.43
C VAL A 983 11.98 55.66 6.39
N ASN A 984 12.47 54.74 7.22
CA ASN A 984 11.69 54.11 8.28
C ASN A 984 12.21 54.54 9.67
N GLU A 985 11.33 55.07 10.52
CA GLU A 985 11.64 55.44 11.90
C GLU A 985 10.97 54.45 12.87
N GLY A 986 11.76 53.50 13.37
CA GLY A 986 11.29 52.37 14.17
C GLY A 986 10.81 52.74 15.58
N ASP A 987 11.26 53.87 16.13
CA ASP A 987 10.88 54.32 17.47
C ASP A 987 9.68 55.31 17.45
N ALA A 988 9.24 55.77 16.27
CA ALA A 988 8.02 56.57 16.13
C ALA A 988 6.78 55.65 16.18
N ILE A 989 6.25 55.39 17.38
CA ILE A 989 5.18 54.40 17.58
C ILE A 989 3.78 55.01 17.43
N GLY A 990 2.91 54.32 16.68
CA GLY A 990 1.47 54.56 16.62
C GLY A 990 0.67 53.29 16.90
N TYR A 991 -0.35 53.38 17.76
CA TYR A 991 -1.23 52.25 18.10
C TYR A 991 -2.55 52.34 17.34
N THR A 992 -2.89 51.34 16.54
CA THR A 992 -4.12 51.31 15.71
C THR A 992 -5.04 50.13 16.07
N GLU A 993 -6.31 50.22 15.67
CA GLU A 993 -7.33 49.17 15.83
C GLU A 993 -7.36 48.26 14.59
N VAL A 994 -7.10 46.96 14.76
CA VAL A 994 -7.23 45.96 13.68
C VAL A 994 -8.57 45.22 13.75
N PRO A 995 -9.08 44.66 12.63
CA PRO A 995 -10.31 43.87 12.63
C PRO A 995 -10.29 42.71 13.63
N ASP A 996 -11.36 42.57 14.41
CA ASP A 996 -11.53 41.50 15.40
C ASP A 996 -12.43 40.34 14.92
N THR A 997 -12.97 40.45 13.70
CA THR A 997 -13.86 39.47 13.05
C THR A 997 -13.33 39.07 11.68
N TYR A 998 -13.50 37.80 11.28
CA TYR A 998 -13.01 37.26 10.00
C TYR A 998 -13.55 38.01 8.78
N ARG A 999 -14.85 38.37 8.77
CA ARG A 999 -15.46 39.10 7.65
C ARG A 999 -14.83 40.48 7.45
N SER A 1000 -14.57 41.18 8.55
CA SER A 1000 -13.93 42.50 8.54
C SER A 1000 -12.45 42.38 8.15
N PHE A 1001 -11.77 41.37 8.66
CA PHE A 1001 -10.39 41.05 8.29
C PHE A 1001 -10.22 40.77 6.79
N ILE A 1002 -11.03 39.88 6.21
CA ILE A 1002 -11.00 39.56 4.76
C ILE A 1002 -11.22 40.82 3.94
N LYS A 1003 -12.20 41.67 4.29
CA LYS A 1003 -12.45 42.94 3.59
C LYS A 1003 -11.23 43.87 3.61
N GLN A 1004 -10.58 43.99 4.77
CA GLN A 1004 -9.38 44.82 4.91
C GLN A 1004 -8.23 44.28 4.04
N ARG A 1005 -7.94 42.98 4.13
CA ARG A 1005 -6.85 42.37 3.36
C ARG A 1005 -7.12 42.37 1.86
N MET A 1006 -8.37 42.16 1.44
CA MET A 1006 -8.80 42.33 0.04
C MET A 1006 -8.49 43.74 -0.48
N ARG A 1007 -8.77 44.78 0.31
CA ARG A 1007 -8.45 46.17 -0.06
C ARG A 1007 -6.94 46.36 -0.26
N TRP A 1008 -6.14 45.87 0.69
CA TRP A 1008 -4.68 46.02 0.65
C TRP A 1008 -4.04 45.24 -0.49
N SER A 1009 -4.43 43.98 -0.68
CA SER A 1009 -3.93 43.14 -1.75
C SER A 1009 -4.32 43.68 -3.13
N PHE A 1010 -5.58 44.12 -3.29
CA PHE A 1010 -6.02 44.73 -4.55
C PHE A 1010 -5.33 46.07 -4.81
N GLY A 1011 -5.21 46.94 -3.81
CA GLY A 1011 -4.50 48.22 -3.92
C GLY A 1011 -3.01 48.04 -4.25
N SER A 1012 -2.35 47.06 -3.64
CA SER A 1012 -0.96 46.68 -3.95
C SER A 1012 -0.83 46.22 -5.40
N LEU A 1013 -1.77 45.39 -5.88
CA LEU A 1013 -1.79 44.92 -7.26
C LEU A 1013 -2.02 46.06 -8.26
N GLN A 1014 -2.89 47.01 -7.92
CA GLN A 1014 -3.10 48.23 -8.72
C GLN A 1014 -1.81 49.05 -8.83
N CYS A 1015 -1.09 49.25 -7.73
CA CYS A 1015 0.19 49.96 -7.72
C CYS A 1015 1.23 49.23 -8.58
N LEU A 1016 1.39 47.91 -8.39
CA LEU A 1016 2.31 47.07 -9.18
C LEU A 1016 2.04 47.17 -10.68
N TYR A 1017 0.77 47.15 -11.08
CA TYR A 1017 0.40 47.29 -12.48
C TYR A 1017 0.60 48.70 -13.02
N LYS A 1018 0.18 49.73 -12.28
CA LYS A 1018 0.32 51.16 -12.66
C LYS A 1018 1.79 51.55 -12.81
N HIS A 1019 2.66 51.03 -11.95
CA HIS A 1019 4.09 51.33 -11.91
C HIS A 1019 4.98 50.24 -12.48
N ARG A 1020 4.45 49.30 -13.28
CA ARG A 1020 5.23 48.19 -13.87
C ARG A 1020 6.47 48.61 -14.65
N SER A 1021 6.47 49.83 -15.22
CA SER A 1021 7.64 50.38 -15.93
C SER A 1021 8.82 50.73 -15.00
N ALA A 1022 8.62 50.71 -13.68
CA ALA A 1022 9.67 50.88 -12.68
C ALA A 1022 10.41 49.56 -12.36
N LEU A 1023 9.93 48.41 -12.84
CA LEU A 1023 10.63 47.13 -12.68
C LEU A 1023 12.05 47.24 -13.25
N PHE A 1024 13.02 46.79 -12.46
CA PHE A 1024 14.46 46.82 -12.73
C PHE A 1024 15.09 48.22 -12.88
N ARG A 1025 14.35 49.30 -12.61
CA ARG A 1025 14.82 50.70 -12.61
C ARG A 1025 14.87 51.27 -11.19
N TYR A 1026 15.39 52.49 -11.02
CA TYR A 1026 15.37 53.20 -9.73
C TYR A 1026 16.07 52.46 -8.56
N GLY A 1027 17.21 51.82 -8.84
CA GLY A 1027 18.05 51.17 -7.82
C GLY A 1027 17.42 49.92 -7.19
N TRP A 1028 17.63 49.73 -5.89
CA TRP A 1028 17.10 48.58 -5.13
C TRP A 1028 15.58 48.50 -5.11
N PHE A 1029 14.89 49.64 -5.21
CA PHE A 1029 13.44 49.69 -5.28
C PHE A 1029 12.89 48.87 -6.45
N GLY A 1030 13.35 49.13 -7.68
CA GLY A 1030 12.86 48.38 -8.85
C GLY A 1030 13.60 47.08 -9.13
N ARG A 1031 14.87 46.93 -8.71
CA ARG A 1031 15.64 45.68 -8.93
C ARG A 1031 15.34 44.57 -7.92
N PHE A 1032 14.92 44.92 -6.71
CA PHE A 1032 14.68 43.93 -5.64
C PHE A 1032 13.29 44.04 -5.01
N ALA A 1033 12.87 45.24 -4.58
CA ALA A 1033 11.58 45.40 -3.90
C ALA A 1033 10.38 45.07 -4.81
N LEU A 1034 10.31 45.64 -6.02
CA LEU A 1034 9.19 45.37 -6.93
C LEU A 1034 9.12 43.89 -7.39
N PRO A 1035 10.21 43.22 -7.81
CA PRO A 1035 10.18 41.79 -8.09
C PRO A 1035 9.79 40.95 -6.87
N SER A 1036 10.29 41.30 -5.67
CA SER A 1036 9.93 40.61 -4.43
C SER A 1036 8.43 40.68 -4.14
N LEU A 1037 7.77 41.82 -4.39
CA LEU A 1037 6.31 41.93 -4.23
C LEU A 1037 5.57 41.04 -5.25
N TRP A 1038 5.96 41.03 -6.52
CA TRP A 1038 5.37 40.13 -7.52
C TRP A 1038 5.53 38.65 -7.14
N ILE A 1039 6.73 38.26 -6.73
CA ILE A 1039 7.06 36.87 -6.42
C ILE A 1039 6.40 36.42 -5.12
N PHE A 1040 6.63 37.12 -4.00
CA PHE A 1040 6.23 36.61 -2.69
C PHE A 1040 4.84 37.04 -2.22
N GLN A 1041 4.32 38.18 -2.69
CA GLN A 1041 2.98 38.64 -2.31
C GLN A 1041 1.89 38.03 -3.21
N PHE A 1042 2.21 37.69 -4.46
CA PHE A 1042 1.23 37.15 -5.41
C PHE A 1042 1.59 35.74 -5.90
N LEU A 1043 2.68 35.57 -6.65
CA LEU A 1043 3.00 34.28 -7.30
C LEU A 1043 3.12 33.13 -6.29
N PHE A 1044 3.86 33.33 -5.20
CA PHE A 1044 4.05 32.34 -4.14
C PHE A 1044 2.73 31.98 -3.46
N GLN A 1045 1.85 32.96 -3.23
CA GLN A 1045 0.53 32.73 -2.60
C GLN A 1045 -0.43 31.93 -3.50
N VAL A 1046 -0.25 32.00 -4.83
CA VAL A 1046 -0.99 31.18 -5.80
C VAL A 1046 -0.46 29.74 -5.85
N ILE A 1047 0.85 29.54 -5.69
CA ILE A 1047 1.46 28.21 -5.74
C ILE A 1047 1.34 27.47 -4.39
N ALA A 1048 1.41 28.18 -3.27
CA ALA A 1048 1.49 27.58 -1.94
C ALA A 1048 0.33 26.63 -1.55
N PRO A 1049 -0.94 26.82 -1.98
CA PRO A 1049 -2.00 25.83 -1.76
C PRO A 1049 -1.72 24.47 -2.43
N LEU A 1050 -1.10 24.46 -3.62
CA LEU A 1050 -0.75 23.22 -4.31
C LEU A 1050 0.33 22.44 -3.54
N VAL A 1051 1.29 23.18 -2.97
CA VAL A 1051 2.29 22.66 -2.05
C VAL A 1051 1.66 22.07 -0.79
N ASP A 1052 0.69 22.76 -0.19
CA ASP A 1052 -0.02 22.27 1.00
C ASP A 1052 -0.80 20.97 0.69
N ILE A 1053 -1.44 20.88 -0.48
CA ILE A 1053 -2.12 19.65 -0.95
C ILE A 1053 -1.12 18.51 -1.18
N GLN A 1054 0.05 18.80 -1.75
CA GLN A 1054 1.10 17.79 -1.96
C GLN A 1054 1.57 17.19 -0.63
N ILE A 1055 1.76 18.00 0.41
CA ILE A 1055 2.11 17.50 1.76
C ILE A 1055 1.01 16.58 2.31
N LEU A 1056 -0.27 16.97 2.16
CA LEU A 1056 -1.39 16.13 2.60
C LEU A 1056 -1.45 14.81 1.83
N PHE A 1057 -1.21 14.84 0.52
CA PHE A 1057 -1.13 13.65 -0.32
C PHE A 1057 0.01 12.72 0.12
N LEU A 1058 1.21 13.25 0.37
CA LEU A 1058 2.36 12.48 0.87
C LEU A 1058 2.07 11.88 2.26
N ALA A 1059 1.43 12.64 3.16
CA ALA A 1059 1.04 12.15 4.47
C ALA A 1059 -0.02 11.04 4.39
N ALA A 1060 -1.00 11.18 3.49
CA ALA A 1060 -1.98 10.12 3.23
C ALA A 1060 -1.33 8.87 2.63
N ARG A 1061 -0.38 9.03 1.71
CA ARG A 1061 0.40 7.92 1.12
C ARG A 1061 1.21 7.18 2.20
N PHE A 1062 1.86 7.93 3.10
CA PHE A 1062 2.56 7.36 4.24
C PHE A 1062 1.61 6.65 5.20
N LEU A 1063 0.47 7.26 5.57
CA LEU A 1063 -0.49 6.63 6.47
C LEU A 1063 -1.04 5.33 5.87
N ASN A 1064 -1.35 5.32 4.58
CA ASN A 1064 -1.79 4.13 3.87
C ASN A 1064 -0.71 3.04 3.89
N ALA A 1065 0.54 3.41 3.59
CA ALA A 1065 1.68 2.50 3.67
C ALA A 1065 1.92 1.97 5.10
N TYR A 1066 1.75 2.82 6.11
CA TYR A 1066 1.92 2.46 7.53
C TYR A 1066 0.84 1.48 7.99
N ILE A 1067 -0.44 1.75 7.67
CA ILE A 1067 -1.56 0.86 7.98
C ILE A 1067 -1.36 -0.50 7.29
N ALA A 1068 -0.93 -0.50 6.03
CA ALA A 1068 -0.61 -1.73 5.31
C ALA A 1068 0.55 -2.51 5.97
N SER A 1069 1.63 -1.83 6.37
CA SER A 1069 2.80 -2.46 7.02
C SER A 1069 2.54 -2.96 8.44
N GLY A 1070 1.58 -2.37 9.16
CA GLY A 1070 1.24 -2.75 10.54
C GLY A 1070 0.58 -4.12 10.68
N LEU A 1071 0.22 -4.74 9.55
CA LEU A 1071 -0.44 -6.05 9.51
C LEU A 1071 0.52 -7.20 9.16
N HIS A 1072 1.75 -6.95 8.69
CA HIS A 1072 2.70 -8.00 8.25
C HIS A 1072 4.18 -7.59 8.40
N GLN A 1073 5.00 -8.49 8.97
CA GLN A 1073 6.44 -8.29 9.17
C GLN A 1073 7.31 -8.45 7.89
N GLN A 1074 6.73 -8.74 6.72
CA GLN A 1074 7.49 -9.09 5.52
C GLN A 1074 7.17 -8.22 4.28
N ASP A 1075 6.34 -7.17 4.39
CA ASP A 1075 5.88 -6.44 3.21
C ASP A 1075 6.87 -5.37 2.71
N TRP A 1076 7.16 -5.55 1.42
CA TRP A 1076 8.07 -4.88 0.52
C TRP A 1076 7.65 -3.43 0.21
N GLN A 1077 8.55 -2.45 0.39
CA GLN A 1077 8.72 -1.03 -0.08
C GLN A 1077 7.78 0.19 0.20
N PRO A 1078 6.42 0.20 0.24
CA PRO A 1078 5.66 1.44 0.37
C PRO A 1078 6.10 2.27 1.56
N LEU A 1079 6.40 1.62 2.69
CA LEU A 1079 6.80 2.33 3.89
C LEU A 1079 8.18 2.98 3.73
N HIS A 1080 9.20 2.30 3.20
CA HIS A 1080 10.53 2.91 3.04
C HIS A 1080 10.55 4.06 2.03
N ALA A 1081 9.87 3.91 0.90
CA ALA A 1081 9.77 4.99 -0.09
C ALA A 1081 8.88 6.14 0.42
N ALA A 1082 7.71 5.84 1.00
CA ALA A 1082 6.83 6.89 1.54
C ALA A 1082 7.42 7.56 2.78
N THR A 1083 8.19 6.84 3.62
CA THR A 1083 8.96 7.46 4.72
C THR A 1083 10.05 8.35 4.18
N ALA A 1084 10.82 7.94 3.17
CA ALA A 1084 11.86 8.77 2.58
C ALA A 1084 11.27 10.08 2.00
N ASP A 1085 10.17 9.97 1.24
CA ASP A 1085 9.46 11.13 0.72
C ASP A 1085 8.94 12.02 1.87
N LEU A 1086 8.22 11.45 2.83
CA LEU A 1086 7.69 12.22 3.97
C LEU A 1086 8.80 12.89 4.79
N LEU A 1087 9.91 12.20 5.02
CA LEU A 1087 11.07 12.73 5.73
C LEU A 1087 11.74 13.86 4.95
N GLN A 1088 11.94 13.72 3.64
CA GLN A 1088 12.55 14.74 2.81
C GLN A 1088 11.68 16.01 2.75
N PHE A 1089 10.41 15.88 2.38
CA PHE A 1089 9.50 17.02 2.26
C PHE A 1089 9.14 17.61 3.63
N GLY A 1090 8.94 16.75 4.64
CA GLY A 1090 8.70 17.14 6.02
C GLY A 1090 9.88 17.89 6.63
N PHE A 1091 11.12 17.42 6.40
CA PHE A 1091 12.33 18.10 6.83
C PHE A 1091 12.44 19.49 6.18
N LEU A 1092 12.25 19.60 4.87
CA LEU A 1092 12.30 20.89 4.16
C LEU A 1092 11.25 21.88 4.69
N TYR A 1093 10.03 21.41 4.98
CA TYR A 1093 8.98 22.24 5.54
C TYR A 1093 9.29 22.68 6.99
N LEU A 1094 9.78 21.76 7.82
CA LEU A 1094 10.21 22.06 9.19
C LEU A 1094 11.40 23.03 9.20
N LEU A 1095 12.33 22.89 8.26
CA LEU A 1095 13.45 23.81 8.10
C LEU A 1095 12.98 25.22 7.74
N LEU A 1096 12.07 25.35 6.76
CA LEU A 1096 11.46 26.64 6.42
C LEU A 1096 10.78 27.26 7.65
N PHE A 1097 9.97 26.48 8.38
CA PHE A 1097 9.28 26.95 9.57
C PHE A 1097 10.25 27.37 10.69
N ALA A 1098 11.34 26.63 10.89
CA ALA A 1098 12.37 26.97 11.89
C ALA A 1098 13.05 28.31 11.56
N VAL A 1099 13.38 28.54 10.28
CA VAL A 1099 13.95 29.82 9.82
C VAL A 1099 12.96 30.97 9.99
N GLU A 1100 11.68 30.75 9.69
CA GLU A 1100 10.62 31.75 9.92
C GLU A 1100 10.41 32.05 11.41
N LEU A 1101 10.44 31.03 12.27
CA LEU A 1101 10.32 31.18 13.72
C LEU A 1101 11.51 31.96 14.28
N LEU A 1102 12.73 31.66 13.85
CA LEU A 1102 13.94 32.42 14.19
C LEU A 1102 13.79 33.89 13.77
N GLY A 1103 13.31 34.13 12.55
CA GLY A 1103 13.05 35.47 12.06
C GLY A 1103 12.00 36.22 12.87
N ALA A 1104 10.93 35.53 13.28
CA ALA A 1104 9.90 36.08 14.15
C ALA A 1104 10.44 36.43 15.54
N VAL A 1105 11.28 35.57 16.13
CA VAL A 1105 11.94 35.84 17.41
C VAL A 1105 12.81 37.09 17.33
N ILE A 1106 13.62 37.23 16.27
CA ILE A 1106 14.45 38.42 16.04
C ILE A 1106 13.57 39.67 15.87
N ALA A 1107 12.53 39.61 15.04
CA ALA A 1107 11.61 40.74 14.83
C ALA A 1107 10.95 41.20 16.13
N PHE A 1108 10.49 40.27 16.96
CA PHE A 1108 9.90 40.59 18.28
C PHE A 1108 10.92 41.24 19.22
N ARG A 1109 12.18 40.77 19.23
CA ARG A 1109 13.25 41.40 20.01
C ARG A 1109 13.55 42.81 19.53
N LEU A 1110 13.59 43.03 18.21
CA LEU A 1110 13.81 44.35 17.60
C LEU A 1110 12.70 45.35 17.97
N ASP A 1111 11.43 44.92 17.98
CA ASP A 1111 10.29 45.77 18.33
C ASP A 1111 9.99 45.82 19.85
N ARG A 1112 10.86 45.21 20.67
CA ARG A 1112 10.76 45.12 22.15
C ARG A 1112 9.43 44.51 22.62
N GLU A 1113 8.95 43.50 21.91
CA GLU A 1113 7.70 42.79 22.17
C GLU A 1113 7.92 41.47 22.91
N ARG A 1114 6.92 41.04 23.69
CA ARG A 1114 7.01 39.79 24.46
C ARG A 1114 6.88 38.57 23.53
N LEU A 1115 7.84 37.65 23.61
CA LEU A 1115 7.87 36.41 22.80
C LEU A 1115 6.69 35.46 23.04
N ARG A 1116 5.94 35.62 24.15
CA ARG A 1116 4.78 34.78 24.46
C ARG A 1116 3.77 34.74 23.32
N ALA A 1117 3.63 35.78 22.49
CA ALA A 1117 2.68 35.73 21.37
C ALA A 1117 3.01 34.64 20.32
N LEU A 1118 4.28 34.24 20.20
CA LEU A 1118 4.77 33.32 19.19
C LEU A 1118 4.33 31.86 19.39
N TRP A 1119 3.78 31.47 20.55
CA TRP A 1119 3.23 30.11 20.72
C TRP A 1119 2.12 29.81 19.71
N SER A 1120 1.41 30.85 19.25
CA SER A 1120 0.31 30.75 18.29
C SER A 1120 0.76 30.82 16.82
N LEU A 1121 2.06 30.97 16.55
CA LEU A 1121 2.63 31.04 15.19
C LEU A 1121 2.43 29.75 14.38
N PRO A 1122 2.61 28.52 14.91
CA PRO A 1122 2.30 27.30 14.16
C PRO A 1122 0.82 27.26 13.70
N LEU A 1123 -0.11 27.62 14.59
CA LEU A 1123 -1.54 27.69 14.28
C LEU A 1123 -1.84 28.77 13.23
N GLN A 1124 -1.12 29.90 13.28
CA GLN A 1124 -1.22 30.94 12.28
C GLN A 1124 -0.83 30.40 10.88
N ARG A 1125 0.24 29.61 10.79
CA ARG A 1125 0.71 29.07 9.50
C ARG A 1125 -0.28 28.08 8.88
N ILE A 1126 -0.97 27.30 9.71
CA ILE A 1126 -1.94 26.30 9.25
C ILE A 1126 -3.29 26.96 8.93
N LEU A 1127 -3.80 27.86 9.77
CA LEU A 1127 -5.17 28.38 9.67
C LEU A 1127 -5.26 29.77 9.01
N TYR A 1128 -4.45 30.72 9.48
CA TYR A 1128 -4.51 32.11 9.03
C TYR A 1128 -4.06 32.28 7.58
N ARG A 1129 -3.04 31.53 7.18
CA ARG A 1129 -2.48 31.56 5.81
C ARG A 1129 -3.51 31.15 4.74
N GLN A 1130 -4.39 30.19 5.04
CA GLN A 1130 -5.43 29.73 4.10
C GLN A 1130 -6.42 30.86 3.77
N ILE A 1131 -6.73 31.71 4.75
CA ILE A 1131 -7.58 32.88 4.56
C ILE A 1131 -6.87 33.89 3.63
N LEU A 1132 -5.56 34.07 3.79
CA LEU A 1132 -4.78 34.96 2.92
C LEU A 1132 -4.73 34.47 1.47
N TYR A 1133 -4.65 33.15 1.23
CA TYR A 1133 -4.73 32.60 -0.12
C TYR A 1133 -6.04 33.00 -0.81
N LEU A 1134 -7.18 32.80 -0.14
CA LEU A 1134 -8.50 33.18 -0.65
C LEU A 1134 -8.58 34.67 -0.97
N VAL A 1135 -7.97 35.52 -0.12
CA VAL A 1135 -7.89 36.97 -0.37
C VAL A 1135 -7.11 37.27 -1.64
N ILE A 1136 -5.96 36.62 -1.88
CA ILE A 1136 -5.16 36.84 -3.08
C ILE A 1136 -5.89 36.36 -4.33
N TYR A 1137 -6.49 35.17 -4.31
CA TYR A 1137 -7.28 34.65 -5.43
C TYR A 1137 -8.43 35.57 -5.81
N HIS A 1138 -9.20 36.04 -4.82
CA HIS A 1138 -10.31 36.94 -5.07
C HIS A 1138 -9.83 38.32 -5.58
N SER A 1139 -8.69 38.81 -5.08
CA SER A 1139 -8.09 40.06 -5.55
C SER A 1139 -7.64 39.97 -7.01
N LEU A 1140 -6.96 38.86 -7.38
CA LEU A 1140 -6.56 38.57 -8.75
C LEU A 1140 -7.77 38.41 -9.67
N TRP A 1141 -8.78 37.65 -9.23
CA TRP A 1141 -10.02 37.47 -9.99
C TRP A 1141 -10.69 38.82 -10.30
N LYS A 1142 -10.84 39.70 -9.29
CA LYS A 1142 -11.42 41.03 -9.49
C LYS A 1142 -10.61 41.90 -10.46
N ALA A 1143 -9.27 41.81 -10.39
CA ALA A 1143 -8.39 42.58 -11.26
C ALA A 1143 -8.49 42.08 -12.72
N LEU A 1144 -8.49 40.76 -12.90
CA LEU A 1144 -8.64 40.12 -14.21
C LEU A 1144 -10.04 40.33 -14.80
N SER A 1145 -11.10 40.32 -13.98
CA SER A 1145 -12.48 40.51 -14.44
C SER A 1145 -12.82 41.99 -14.70
N GLY A 1146 -12.02 42.92 -14.19
CA GLY A 1146 -12.24 44.36 -14.29
C GLY A 1146 -13.37 44.91 -13.41
N MET A 1147 -13.70 44.23 -12.30
CA MET A 1147 -14.75 44.67 -11.38
C MET A 1147 -14.26 45.86 -10.53
N LYS A 1148 -15.16 46.82 -10.24
CA LYS A 1148 -14.86 47.91 -9.31
C LYS A 1148 -14.79 47.37 -7.89
N GLN A 1149 -13.77 47.77 -7.12
CA GLN A 1149 -13.67 47.47 -5.70
C GLN A 1149 -13.93 48.76 -4.92
N SER A 1150 -15.05 48.81 -4.20
CA SER A 1150 -15.42 49.97 -3.38
C SER A 1150 -14.72 49.95 -2.02
N TRP A 1151 -14.52 51.15 -1.47
CA TRP A 1151 -14.06 51.35 -0.10
C TRP A 1151 -15.24 51.04 0.85
N ASN A 1152 -15.38 49.77 1.25
CA ASN A 1152 -16.46 49.32 2.15
C ASN A 1152 -15.94 49.12 3.58
N LYS A 1153 -16.59 49.81 4.53
CA LYS A 1153 -16.21 50.06 5.93
C LYS A 1153 -16.01 48.82 6.84
N LEU A 1154 -15.17 49.00 7.89
CA LEU A 1154 -14.99 48.13 9.07
C LEU A 1154 -15.71 48.73 10.29
N GLN A 1155 -16.40 47.92 11.10
CA GLN A 1155 -17.08 48.40 12.31
C GLN A 1155 -16.08 48.53 13.47
N ARG A 1156 -15.93 49.74 14.04
CA ARG A 1156 -14.98 50.03 15.13
C ARG A 1156 -15.59 49.87 16.53
N ARG A 1157 -14.79 49.41 17.50
CA ARG A 1157 -15.20 49.22 18.89
C ARG A 1157 -14.61 50.25 19.86
N GLY A 1158 -13.49 50.90 19.54
CA GLY A 1158 -12.90 51.94 20.39
C GLY A 1158 -12.05 51.38 21.54
N ASN A 1159 -11.43 50.21 21.33
CA ASN A 1159 -10.75 49.44 22.39
C ASN A 1159 -9.21 49.53 22.35
N VAL A 1160 -8.64 50.53 21.66
CA VAL A 1160 -7.18 50.74 21.61
C VAL A 1160 -6.66 51.12 22.99
N GLN A 1161 -5.71 50.35 23.52
CA GLN A 1161 -4.95 50.67 24.73
C GLN A 1161 -3.51 51.01 24.33
N ALA A 1162 -3.02 52.18 24.74
CA ALA A 1162 -1.58 52.46 24.69
C ALA A 1162 -0.92 51.64 25.81
N ALA A 1163 0.13 50.89 25.47
CA ALA A 1163 0.86 50.03 26.40
C ALA A 1163 1.73 50.84 27.37
#